data_AF-A0A7S7RVD8-F1
#
_entry.id   AF-A0A7S7RVD8-F1
#
_cell.length_a   1.000
_cell.length_b   1.000
_cell.length_c   1.000
_cell.angle_alpha   90.00
_cell.angle_beta   90.00
_cell.angle_gamma   90.00
#
_symmetry.space_group_name_H-M   'P 1'
#
loop_
_entity.id
_entity.type
_entity.pdbx_description
1 polymer ?
#
loop_
_entity_poly.entity_id
_entity_poly.type
_entity_poly.pdbx_seq_one_letter_code
_entity_poly.pdbx_strand_id
1 'polypeptide(L)'
;MRIRRRACCRADGRLYCIVDLEGAGGAPAAEASAEASLAGSPIPAELYPYEDGAWVVVLPFLARARLRVMLAVGEERGSFDVNCARARWESSLVYRLRKDLPPRLRGVQDSWLHDRLRPSLDRLLAGDGVDVWRVSVTWQGSDETDPALELLDDQGRPLEGRVLPFERQLHVPTPAGVPVNRSFFSVELPEGLRCFVLRARDQSGLARGGFCSSDERFWTDKEHETWLHMRDARADDAHYVRWFEEHRAKGGDLEAQAHARLAYEPLVSLVVPCYRSDAGYLGELVSSVRAQSYGRWELLLLDSTPQDGVVRAAAKSAGVPDERVRVLDTSAPRGIVGNTNAGIAAARGDYVAFLDHDDLLEPDALFRYVDALNVPERPDVLFCDEDLFSQRGAYRQPIFKTRLNVDLLYSHNCVTHLLCVRRGLVDEMGVSPDDVEGAQDYDLVLRALARGARFAHVARVLYHWREHEGSTSGDHAQSKPYAEEAGRLALARHLESRGIGAEVALTERPFVYRVRYELPDPHPLVSVVIPSRDHVDLLRSCMGSLLEHSAYDALEVVVVENNSELPETRAYYHDVQASHSGIVRVIDASSQAGEFNYSRLVNAGAAAARGSYLLLLNNDTEVISTDFVEEMLGYLQRPEVGVVGAKLYFRDGLTQHAGMLVGPHGAVAHPNQDFPPQREGYLSRAVRPGNFSAVTGACQMMRREVFEEVGGYDEDFAVGFNDVDFCFRVRATGRLVTFTPYAELYHYEFVSRGREVADPGKLMRWKREQALFVRRWPEVFVEGDPYTNPNLDVDSAYYGL
;
A
#
# COMPACT_ATOMS: atom_id res chain seq x y z
N MET A 1 -54.54 6.17 18.32
CA MET A 1 -53.66 5.07 18.80
C MET A 1 -52.74 5.52 19.94
N ARG A 2 -52.63 4.74 21.04
CA ARG A 2 -51.65 5.00 22.11
C ARG A 2 -50.40 4.14 21.89
N ILE A 3 -49.23 4.77 21.95
CA ILE A 3 -47.94 4.11 21.69
C ILE A 3 -47.20 3.93 23.02
N ARG A 4 -46.84 2.68 23.35
CA ARG A 4 -46.01 2.38 24.52
C ARG A 4 -44.67 1.82 24.09
N ARG A 5 -43.58 2.52 24.39
CA ARG A 5 -42.22 2.05 24.08
C ARG A 5 -41.75 1.03 25.12
N ARG A 6 -41.41 -0.18 24.69
CA ARG A 6 -40.89 -1.27 25.55
C ARG A 6 -39.40 -1.15 25.79
N ALA A 7 -38.63 -0.90 24.73
CA ALA A 7 -37.17 -0.91 24.77
C ALA A 7 -36.58 -0.16 23.57
N CYS A 8 -35.30 0.17 23.65
CA CYS A 8 -34.53 0.53 22.48
C CYS A 8 -33.14 -0.12 22.46
N CYS A 9 -32.60 -0.28 21.26
CA CYS A 9 -31.27 -0.80 21.01
C CYS A 9 -30.63 0.05 19.91
N ARG A 10 -29.37 0.45 20.09
CA ARG A 10 -28.56 1.10 19.07
C ARG A 10 -27.63 0.09 18.41
N ALA A 11 -27.54 0.13 17.09
CA ALA A 11 -26.58 -0.64 16.30
C ALA A 11 -26.44 -0.04 14.90
N ASP A 12 -25.24 -0.12 14.31
CA ASP A 12 -24.99 0.16 12.89
C ASP A 12 -25.60 1.49 12.42
N GLY A 13 -25.38 2.55 13.20
CA GLY A 13 -25.90 3.88 12.90
C GLY A 13 -27.41 4.04 13.08
N ARG A 14 -28.09 3.11 13.74
CA ARG A 14 -29.57 3.09 13.84
C ARG A 14 -30.03 2.89 15.27
N LEU A 15 -31.25 3.34 15.52
CA LEU A 15 -31.97 3.16 16.76
C LEU A 15 -33.23 2.34 16.51
N TYR A 16 -33.26 1.14 17.08
CA TYR A 16 -34.39 0.21 17.04
C TYR A 16 -35.23 0.43 18.29
N CYS A 17 -36.48 0.85 18.13
CA CYS A 17 -37.43 1.09 19.22
C CYS A 17 -38.56 0.07 19.14
N ILE A 18 -38.65 -0.81 20.14
CA ILE A 18 -39.79 -1.72 20.28
C ILE A 18 -40.97 -0.94 20.85
N VAL A 19 -42.10 -0.97 20.17
CA VAL A 19 -43.33 -0.28 20.56
C VAL A 19 -44.55 -1.21 20.52
N ASP A 20 -45.44 -1.02 21.48
CA ASP A 20 -46.80 -1.55 21.46
C ASP A 20 -47.76 -0.51 20.93
N LEU A 21 -48.67 -0.95 20.07
CA LEU A 21 -49.73 -0.13 19.49
C LEU A 21 -51.06 -0.50 20.14
N GLU A 22 -51.44 0.24 21.19
CA GLU A 22 -52.71 0.05 21.88
C GLU A 22 -53.84 0.74 21.08
N GLY A 23 -54.82 -0.03 20.63
CA GLY A 23 -56.01 0.46 19.91
C GLY A 23 -56.00 0.27 18.38
N ALA A 24 -54.96 -0.32 17.79
CA ALA A 24 -54.81 -0.53 16.34
C ALA A 24 -55.19 -1.95 15.87
N GLY A 25 -56.14 -2.61 16.53
CA GLY A 25 -56.42 -4.04 16.33
C GLY A 25 -56.90 -4.39 14.92
N GLY A 26 -56.14 -5.22 14.20
CA GLY A 26 -56.61 -5.97 13.03
C GLY A 26 -56.23 -5.43 11.64
N ALA A 27 -55.54 -4.29 11.53
CA ALA A 27 -55.09 -3.77 10.24
C ALA A 27 -53.87 -4.55 9.69
N PRO A 28 -53.82 -4.85 8.39
CA PRO A 28 -52.69 -5.55 7.79
C PRO A 28 -51.41 -4.71 7.83
N ALA A 29 -50.25 -5.36 7.99
CA ALA A 29 -48.98 -4.67 8.14
C ALA A 29 -48.60 -3.74 6.96
N ALA A 30 -49.21 -3.97 5.79
CA ALA A 30 -49.05 -3.13 4.61
C ALA A 30 -49.60 -1.70 4.77
N GLU A 31 -50.51 -1.47 5.71
CA GLU A 31 -51.13 -0.16 5.99
C GLU A 31 -50.41 0.63 7.10
N ALA A 32 -49.27 0.14 7.58
CA ALA A 32 -48.50 0.75 8.65
C ALA A 32 -47.36 1.62 8.09
N SER A 33 -47.24 2.86 8.57
CA SER A 33 -46.16 3.78 8.20
C SER A 33 -45.58 4.50 9.42
N ALA A 34 -44.33 4.94 9.28
CA ALA A 34 -43.64 5.77 10.24
C ALA A 34 -43.06 7.01 9.56
N GLU A 35 -43.26 8.16 10.19
CA GLU A 35 -42.62 9.42 9.83
C GLU A 35 -41.87 9.95 11.05
N ALA A 36 -40.69 10.51 10.85
CA ALA A 36 -39.94 11.14 11.92
C ALA A 36 -39.49 12.55 11.52
N SER A 37 -39.35 13.40 12.52
CA SER A 37 -38.82 14.75 12.35
C SER A 37 -37.80 15.08 13.43
N LEU A 38 -36.81 15.87 13.04
CA LEU A 38 -35.75 16.42 13.89
C LEU A 38 -35.79 17.93 13.76
N ALA A 39 -36.07 18.63 14.87
CA ALA A 39 -36.24 20.08 14.88
C ALA A 39 -37.23 20.62 13.81
N GLY A 40 -38.23 19.81 13.44
CA GLY A 40 -39.22 20.14 12.39
C GLY A 40 -38.81 19.71 10.98
N SER A 41 -37.55 19.38 10.74
CA SER A 41 -37.08 18.81 9.46
C SER A 41 -37.45 17.34 9.36
N PRO A 42 -37.97 16.85 8.22
CA PRO A 42 -38.27 15.43 8.04
C PRO A 42 -36.98 14.60 7.99
N ILE A 43 -36.98 13.47 8.69
CA ILE A 43 -35.89 12.48 8.69
C ILE A 43 -36.47 11.08 8.39
N PRO A 44 -35.67 10.16 7.83
CA PRO A 44 -36.18 8.84 7.48
C PRO A 44 -36.56 8.04 8.74
N ALA A 45 -37.62 7.23 8.62
CA ALA A 45 -38.07 6.29 9.62
C ALA A 45 -38.61 5.03 8.94
N GLU A 46 -38.41 3.87 9.56
CA GLU A 46 -38.93 2.61 9.08
C GLU A 46 -39.73 1.91 10.19
N LEU A 47 -40.68 1.06 9.80
CA LEU A 47 -41.57 0.35 10.71
C LEU A 47 -41.68 -1.10 10.27
N TYR A 48 -41.40 -2.02 11.20
CA TYR A 48 -41.43 -3.46 10.96
C TYR A 48 -42.32 -4.17 11.99
N PRO A 49 -43.13 -5.15 11.57
CA PRO A 49 -43.81 -6.01 12.52
C PRO A 49 -42.77 -6.83 13.30
N TYR A 50 -43.08 -7.10 14.57
CA TYR A 50 -42.21 -7.83 15.48
C TYR A 50 -43.04 -8.82 16.32
N GLU A 51 -42.34 -9.61 17.13
CA GLU A 51 -42.93 -10.68 17.93
C GLU A 51 -44.02 -10.19 18.90
N ASP A 52 -44.95 -11.08 19.26
CA ASP A 52 -46.06 -10.83 20.19
C ASP A 52 -46.95 -9.64 19.82
N GLY A 53 -47.06 -9.35 18.51
CA GLY A 53 -47.86 -8.22 17.99
C GLY A 53 -47.23 -6.84 18.24
N ALA A 54 -45.98 -6.80 18.71
CA ALA A 54 -45.22 -5.56 18.84
C ALA A 54 -44.69 -5.10 17.47
N TRP A 55 -44.15 -3.88 17.44
CA TRP A 55 -43.54 -3.29 16.26
C TRP A 55 -42.15 -2.76 16.59
N VAL A 56 -41.26 -2.74 15.60
CA VAL A 56 -39.95 -2.09 15.70
C VAL A 56 -39.94 -0.88 14.78
N VAL A 57 -39.84 0.30 15.39
CA VAL A 57 -39.54 1.55 14.68
C VAL A 57 -38.03 1.67 14.57
N VAL A 58 -37.51 1.84 13.36
CA VAL A 58 -36.08 2.10 13.13
C VAL A 58 -35.91 3.56 12.76
N LEU A 59 -35.01 4.24 13.47
CA LEU A 59 -34.71 5.66 13.33
C LEU A 59 -33.20 5.87 13.16
N PRO A 60 -32.73 6.97 12.55
CA PRO A 60 -31.32 7.32 12.59
C PRO A 60 -30.92 7.60 14.04
N PHE A 61 -29.75 7.11 14.44
CA PHE A 61 -29.21 7.45 15.75
C PHE A 61 -28.29 8.67 15.63
N LEU A 62 -28.74 9.80 16.19
CA LEU A 62 -27.99 11.05 16.25
C LEU A 62 -27.84 11.45 17.72
N ALA A 63 -26.63 11.38 18.26
CA ALA A 63 -26.40 11.33 19.72
C ALA A 63 -27.05 12.47 20.54
N ARG A 64 -27.18 13.67 19.96
CA ARG A 64 -27.74 14.87 20.60
C ARG A 64 -29.18 15.20 20.17
N ALA A 65 -29.78 14.37 19.32
CA ALA A 65 -31.07 14.64 18.71
C ALA A 65 -32.26 14.23 19.59
N ARG A 66 -33.35 15.00 19.45
CA ARG A 66 -34.69 14.61 19.90
C ARG A 66 -35.58 14.44 18.68
N LEU A 67 -36.05 13.22 18.46
CA LEU A 67 -36.86 12.85 17.31
C LEU A 67 -38.33 12.82 17.73
N ARG A 68 -39.19 13.44 16.94
CA ARG A 68 -40.64 13.25 17.04
C ARG A 68 -41.07 12.24 15.99
N VAL A 69 -41.67 11.14 16.43
CA VAL A 69 -42.09 10.04 15.56
C VAL A 69 -43.60 9.99 15.52
N MET A 70 -44.17 9.93 14.31
CA MET A 70 -45.58 9.69 14.05
C MET A 70 -45.73 8.31 13.42
N LEU A 71 -46.65 7.51 13.95
CA LEU A 71 -47.02 6.22 13.39
C LEU A 71 -48.47 6.29 12.91
N ALA A 72 -48.72 5.71 11.75
CA ALA A 72 -50.06 5.50 11.22
C ALA A 72 -50.27 4.02 10.93
N VAL A 73 -51.43 3.49 11.27
CA VAL A 73 -51.87 2.12 10.94
C VAL A 73 -53.33 2.22 10.49
N GLY A 74 -53.57 2.16 9.18
CA GLY A 74 -54.88 2.51 8.62
C GLY A 74 -55.23 3.97 8.89
N GLU A 75 -56.40 4.25 9.46
CA GLU A 75 -56.82 5.61 9.86
C GLU A 75 -56.28 6.05 11.23
N GLU A 76 -55.81 5.11 12.04
CA GLU A 76 -55.33 5.36 13.39
C GLU A 76 -53.94 6.00 13.39
N ARG A 77 -53.79 7.12 14.10
CA ARG A 77 -52.52 7.83 14.24
C ARG A 77 -52.10 7.94 15.70
N GLY A 78 -50.79 7.97 15.93
CA GLY A 78 -50.18 8.20 17.24
C GLY A 78 -48.79 8.81 17.10
N SER A 79 -48.28 9.45 18.15
CA SER A 79 -46.90 9.97 18.14
C SER A 79 -46.19 9.77 19.47
N PHE A 80 -44.87 9.68 19.43
CA PHE A 80 -44.02 9.64 20.61
C PHE A 80 -42.69 10.34 20.33
N ASP A 81 -42.02 10.77 21.40
CA ASP A 81 -40.69 11.38 21.31
C ASP A 81 -39.60 10.40 21.69
N VAL A 82 -38.46 10.52 21.01
CA VAL A 82 -37.25 9.77 21.31
C VAL A 82 -36.10 10.75 21.55
N ASN A 83 -35.57 10.77 22.77
CA ASN A 83 -34.33 11.47 23.08
C ASN A 83 -33.16 10.48 22.90
N CYS A 84 -32.30 10.73 21.91
CA CYS A 84 -31.22 9.80 21.56
C CYS A 84 -30.16 9.68 22.67
N ALA A 85 -29.89 10.75 23.42
CA ALA A 85 -28.98 10.71 24.56
C ALA A 85 -29.51 9.77 25.68
N ARG A 86 -30.81 9.80 25.95
CA ARG A 86 -31.46 8.85 26.87
C ARG A 86 -31.48 7.42 26.29
N ALA A 87 -31.81 7.29 25.00
CA ALA A 87 -31.85 6.01 24.31
C ALA A 87 -30.49 5.29 24.30
N ARG A 88 -29.37 6.04 24.30
CA ARG A 88 -28.01 5.49 24.46
C ARG A 88 -27.84 4.74 25.78
N TRP A 89 -28.32 5.32 26.88
CA TRP A 89 -28.23 4.70 28.21
C TRP A 89 -29.13 3.47 28.31
N GLU A 90 -30.36 3.57 27.79
CA GLU A 90 -31.32 2.46 27.75
C GLU A 90 -30.78 1.29 26.90
N SER A 91 -30.21 1.59 25.73
CA SER A 91 -29.53 0.59 24.90
C SER A 91 -28.39 -0.08 25.65
N SER A 92 -27.55 0.68 26.35
CA SER A 92 -26.43 0.13 27.11
C SER A 92 -26.91 -0.82 28.22
N LEU A 93 -28.04 -0.51 28.85
CA LEU A 93 -28.68 -1.37 29.82
C LEU A 93 -29.25 -2.64 29.16
N VAL A 94 -29.88 -2.53 27.99
CA VAL A 94 -30.38 -3.68 27.22
C VAL A 94 -29.26 -4.64 26.85
N TYR A 95 -28.11 -4.17 26.35
CA TYR A 95 -26.96 -5.02 26.05
C TYR A 95 -26.44 -5.77 27.28
N ARG A 96 -26.56 -5.19 28.48
CA ARG A 96 -26.11 -5.82 29.73
C ARG A 96 -27.14 -6.81 30.29
N LEU A 97 -28.43 -6.46 30.25
CA LEU A 97 -29.50 -7.21 30.91
C LEU A 97 -30.23 -8.22 30.01
N ARG A 98 -30.23 -8.01 28.69
CA ARG A 98 -30.92 -8.86 27.70
C ARG A 98 -30.04 -9.10 26.48
N LYS A 99 -29.04 -9.97 26.63
CA LYS A 99 -27.99 -10.20 25.62
C LYS A 99 -28.52 -10.79 24.30
N ASP A 100 -29.65 -11.48 24.33
CA ASP A 100 -30.31 -12.09 23.16
C ASP A 100 -31.10 -11.08 22.31
N LEU A 101 -31.54 -9.97 22.90
CA LEU A 101 -32.42 -9.01 22.23
C LEU A 101 -31.70 -8.17 21.16
N PRO A 102 -30.48 -7.61 21.36
CA PRO A 102 -29.79 -6.84 20.34
C PRO A 102 -29.54 -7.59 19.02
N PRO A 103 -29.03 -8.84 19.00
CA PRO A 103 -28.90 -9.59 17.75
C PRO A 103 -30.22 -9.76 17.00
N ARG A 104 -31.31 -10.06 17.71
CA ARG A 104 -32.65 -10.26 17.11
C ARG A 104 -33.22 -8.97 16.53
N LEU A 105 -33.06 -7.85 17.23
CA LEU A 105 -33.52 -6.54 16.75
C LEU A 105 -32.75 -6.08 15.52
N ARG A 106 -31.43 -6.31 15.46
CA ARG A 106 -30.62 -5.99 14.28
C ARG A 106 -31.09 -6.78 13.05
N GLY A 107 -31.36 -8.07 13.24
CA GLY A 107 -31.85 -8.97 12.18
C GLY A 107 -33.26 -8.69 11.68
N VAL A 108 -34.04 -7.80 12.34
CA VAL A 108 -35.42 -7.51 11.90
C VAL A 108 -35.46 -6.90 10.50
N GLN A 109 -34.41 -6.21 10.07
CA GLN A 109 -34.34 -5.58 8.74
C GLN A 109 -33.85 -6.55 7.67
N ASP A 110 -33.09 -7.59 8.03
CA ASP A 110 -32.52 -8.56 7.09
C ASP A 110 -33.61 -9.40 6.42
N SER A 111 -34.71 -9.68 7.14
CA SER A 111 -35.89 -10.37 6.60
C SER A 111 -36.72 -9.52 5.63
N TRP A 112 -36.36 -8.25 5.41
CA TRP A 112 -37.14 -7.27 4.64
C TRP A 112 -36.31 -6.55 3.57
N LEU A 113 -35.30 -7.23 3.02
CA LEU A 113 -34.51 -6.74 1.89
C LEU A 113 -35.28 -6.75 0.57
N HIS A 114 -36.39 -7.50 0.48
CA HIS A 114 -37.20 -7.57 -0.73
C HIS A 114 -37.84 -6.21 -1.04
N ASP A 115 -37.57 -5.68 -2.24
CA ASP A 115 -38.00 -4.37 -2.73
C ASP A 115 -37.67 -3.23 -1.77
N ARG A 116 -36.50 -3.29 -1.11
CA ARG A 116 -36.01 -2.25 -0.19
C ARG A 116 -34.50 -2.09 -0.25
N LEU A 117 -34.05 -0.83 -0.27
CA LEU A 117 -32.64 -0.47 -0.20
C LEU A 117 -32.10 -0.50 1.23
N ARG A 118 -30.89 -1.03 1.39
CA ARG A 118 -30.19 -1.12 2.67
C ARG A 118 -28.78 -0.50 2.57
N PRO A 119 -28.63 0.80 2.87
CA PRO A 119 -27.32 1.44 2.89
C PRO A 119 -26.51 1.05 4.15
N SER A 120 -25.19 0.99 4.02
CA SER A 120 -24.23 0.71 5.10
C SER A 120 -23.01 1.61 4.95
N LEU A 121 -22.53 2.15 6.08
CA LEU A 121 -21.26 2.87 6.18
C LEU A 121 -20.16 1.86 6.48
N ASP A 122 -19.44 1.43 5.44
CA ASP A 122 -18.57 0.24 5.54
C ASP A 122 -17.18 0.61 6.08
N ARG A 123 -16.56 1.66 5.51
CA ARG A 123 -15.22 2.12 5.87
C ARG A 123 -15.14 3.65 5.77
N LEU A 124 -14.42 4.25 6.71
CA LEU A 124 -14.07 5.66 6.73
C LEU A 124 -12.60 5.81 6.36
N LEU A 125 -12.32 6.52 5.27
CA LEU A 125 -10.97 6.80 4.80
C LEU A 125 -10.70 8.29 5.05
N ALA A 126 -9.99 8.58 6.15
CA ALA A 126 -9.60 9.95 6.48
C ALA A 126 -8.57 10.46 5.46
N GLY A 127 -8.80 11.65 4.92
CA GLY A 127 -7.97 12.27 3.90
C GLY A 127 -7.59 13.71 4.26
N ASP A 128 -6.71 14.30 3.45
CA ASP A 128 -6.22 15.66 3.67
C ASP A 128 -7.25 16.68 3.16
N GLY A 129 -8.13 17.15 4.06
CA GLY A 129 -9.19 18.12 3.78
C GLY A 129 -10.56 17.51 3.44
N VAL A 130 -10.64 16.22 3.10
CA VAL A 130 -11.89 15.50 2.79
C VAL A 130 -11.83 14.08 3.34
N ASP A 131 -12.89 13.65 4.02
CA ASP A 131 -13.10 12.26 4.42
C ASP A 131 -13.87 11.51 3.32
N VAL A 132 -13.45 10.30 2.98
CA VAL A 132 -14.16 9.43 2.03
C VAL A 132 -14.80 8.27 2.76
N TRP A 133 -16.12 8.16 2.68
CA TRP A 133 -16.86 6.98 3.14
C TRP A 133 -17.07 5.99 1.99
N ARG A 134 -16.65 4.74 2.19
CA ARG A 134 -17.10 3.61 1.37
C ARG A 134 -18.48 3.18 1.86
N VAL A 135 -19.46 3.23 0.97
CA VAL A 135 -20.86 2.97 1.27
C VAL A 135 -21.40 1.89 0.35
N SER A 136 -21.97 0.83 0.91
CA SER A 136 -22.73 -0.16 0.13
C SER A 136 -24.23 0.03 0.31
N VAL A 137 -24.99 -0.27 -0.74
CA VAL A 137 -26.46 -0.33 -0.72
C VAL A 137 -26.87 -1.71 -1.20
N THR A 138 -27.45 -2.51 -0.33
CA THR A 138 -27.90 -3.88 -0.62
C THR A 138 -29.42 -3.92 -0.83
N TRP A 139 -29.92 -4.72 -1.76
CA TRP A 139 -31.34 -5.01 -1.90
C TRP A 139 -31.58 -6.40 -2.47
N GLN A 140 -32.80 -6.90 -2.35
CA GLN A 140 -33.27 -8.09 -3.04
C GLN A 140 -34.46 -7.67 -3.92
N GLY A 141 -34.44 -7.94 -5.21
CA GLY A 141 -35.52 -7.51 -6.11
C GLY A 141 -35.03 -7.29 -7.52
N SER A 142 -35.61 -6.32 -8.23
CA SER A 142 -35.28 -6.03 -9.62
C SER A 142 -33.80 -5.65 -9.81
N ASP A 143 -33.24 -6.09 -10.94
CA ASP A 143 -31.92 -5.68 -11.42
C ASP A 143 -31.95 -4.25 -11.99
N GLU A 144 -33.13 -3.69 -12.25
CA GLU A 144 -33.34 -2.32 -12.74
C GLU A 144 -33.38 -1.27 -11.62
N THR A 145 -33.46 -1.70 -10.34
CA THR A 145 -33.41 -0.79 -9.18
C THR A 145 -32.15 0.09 -9.24
N ASP A 146 -32.27 1.40 -9.08
CA ASP A 146 -31.16 2.33 -9.25
C ASP A 146 -30.93 3.17 -7.99
N PRO A 147 -30.07 2.71 -7.06
CA PRO A 147 -29.82 3.40 -5.81
C PRO A 147 -29.11 4.74 -6.03
N ALA A 148 -29.63 5.79 -5.41
CA ALA A 148 -28.99 7.09 -5.28
C ALA A 148 -28.94 7.51 -3.80
N LEU A 149 -27.89 8.25 -3.44
CA LEU A 149 -27.63 8.65 -2.05
C LEU A 149 -27.86 10.15 -1.85
N GLU A 150 -28.49 10.48 -0.73
CA GLU A 150 -28.67 11.84 -0.24
C GLU A 150 -28.13 11.94 1.20
N LEU A 151 -27.52 13.06 1.52
CA LEU A 151 -26.97 13.34 2.84
C LEU A 151 -27.79 14.39 3.56
N LEU A 152 -28.01 14.18 4.85
CA LEU A 152 -28.60 15.15 5.77
C LEU A 152 -27.65 15.41 6.93
N ASP A 153 -27.58 16.65 7.40
CA ASP A 153 -26.86 17.03 8.61
C ASP A 153 -27.57 16.54 9.89
N ASP A 154 -27.00 16.84 11.06
CA ASP A 154 -27.56 16.51 12.36
C ASP A 154 -28.79 17.36 12.77
N GLN A 155 -29.30 18.19 11.84
CA GLN A 155 -30.53 18.97 11.93
C GLN A 155 -31.58 18.56 10.88
N GLY A 156 -31.29 17.50 10.11
CA GLY A 156 -32.14 17.00 9.04
C GLY A 156 -32.20 17.88 7.79
N ARG A 157 -31.24 18.79 7.60
CA ARG A 157 -31.11 19.64 6.42
C ARG A 157 -30.20 18.96 5.39
N PRO A 158 -30.40 19.19 4.08
CA PRO A 158 -29.50 18.68 3.05
C PRO A 158 -28.06 19.11 3.33
N LEU A 159 -27.15 18.15 3.24
CA LEU A 159 -25.71 18.38 3.34
C LEU A 159 -25.10 18.24 1.94
N GLU A 160 -24.26 19.21 1.56
CA GLU A 160 -23.48 19.09 0.33
C GLU A 160 -22.34 18.09 0.52
N GLY A 161 -22.28 17.08 -0.34
CA GLY A 161 -21.23 16.08 -0.41
C GLY A 161 -21.22 15.47 -1.80
N ARG A 162 -20.06 14.96 -2.23
CA ARG A 162 -19.91 14.36 -3.56
C ARG A 162 -20.13 12.86 -3.44
N VAL A 163 -21.16 12.36 -4.11
CA VAL A 163 -21.48 10.93 -4.19
C VAL A 163 -21.01 10.40 -5.53
N LEU A 164 -20.07 9.47 -5.50
CA LEU A 164 -19.52 8.83 -6.68
C LEU A 164 -19.96 7.36 -6.72
N PRO A 165 -20.76 6.94 -7.70
CA PRO A 165 -20.97 5.52 -7.97
C PRO A 165 -19.62 4.87 -8.23
N PHE A 166 -19.37 3.78 -7.53
CA PHE A 166 -18.09 3.09 -7.52
C PHE A 166 -18.19 1.74 -8.22
N GLU A 167 -19.17 0.91 -7.82
CA GLU A 167 -19.32 -0.44 -8.35
C GLU A 167 -20.76 -0.92 -8.22
N ARG A 168 -21.19 -1.85 -9.08
CA ARG A 168 -22.47 -2.54 -8.96
C ARG A 168 -22.31 -4.05 -9.16
N GLN A 169 -22.93 -4.83 -8.29
CA GLN A 169 -22.93 -6.28 -8.28
C GLN A 169 -24.38 -6.79 -8.23
N LEU A 170 -24.72 -7.72 -9.11
CA LEU A 170 -26.04 -8.36 -9.14
C LEU A 170 -25.92 -9.82 -8.73
N HIS A 171 -26.99 -10.39 -8.17
CA HIS A 171 -27.12 -11.81 -7.83
C HIS A 171 -26.02 -12.35 -6.90
N VAL A 172 -25.47 -11.52 -6.02
CA VAL A 172 -24.42 -11.88 -5.07
C VAL A 172 -24.94 -12.96 -4.12
N PRO A 173 -24.33 -14.16 -4.08
CA PRO A 173 -24.77 -15.24 -3.20
C PRO A 173 -24.63 -14.84 -1.73
N THR A 174 -25.60 -15.21 -0.89
CA THR A 174 -25.51 -15.04 0.57
C THR A 174 -25.46 -16.39 1.28
N PRO A 175 -24.91 -16.46 2.52
CA PRO A 175 -24.94 -17.69 3.32
C PRO A 175 -26.36 -18.24 3.57
N ALA A 176 -27.39 -17.39 3.48
CA ALA A 176 -28.78 -17.78 3.62
C ALA A 176 -29.36 -18.44 2.34
N GLY A 177 -28.58 -18.55 1.27
CA GLY A 177 -28.99 -19.11 -0.02
C GLY A 177 -29.85 -18.18 -0.88
N VAL A 178 -30.08 -16.94 -0.43
CA VAL A 178 -30.87 -15.94 -1.15
C VAL A 178 -29.93 -14.92 -1.80
N PRO A 179 -29.89 -14.79 -3.13
CA PRO A 179 -29.01 -13.81 -3.78
C PRO A 179 -29.48 -12.38 -3.52
N VAL A 180 -28.53 -11.44 -3.45
CA VAL A 180 -28.78 -10.01 -3.27
C VAL A 180 -28.02 -9.18 -4.29
N ASN A 181 -28.55 -8.00 -4.58
CA ASN A 181 -27.90 -6.98 -5.40
C ASN A 181 -27.20 -5.96 -4.48
N ARG A 182 -26.08 -5.40 -4.92
CA ARG A 182 -25.28 -4.42 -4.19
C ARG A 182 -24.76 -3.32 -5.10
N SER A 183 -24.88 -2.07 -4.68
CA SER A 183 -24.19 -0.93 -5.29
C SER A 183 -23.25 -0.30 -4.26
N PHE A 184 -22.05 0.04 -4.68
CA PHE A 184 -21.03 0.68 -3.86
C PHE A 184 -20.81 2.12 -4.32
N PHE A 185 -20.55 3.00 -3.35
CA PHE A 185 -20.35 4.41 -3.56
C PHE A 185 -19.16 4.89 -2.73
N SER A 186 -18.46 5.88 -3.25
CA SER A 186 -17.63 6.79 -2.46
C SER A 186 -18.45 8.01 -2.12
N VAL A 187 -18.46 8.40 -0.85
CA VAL A 187 -19.13 9.61 -0.38
C VAL A 187 -18.07 10.50 0.26
N GLU A 188 -17.70 11.55 -0.46
CA GLU A 188 -16.79 12.60 0.02
C GLU A 188 -17.55 13.57 0.93
N LEU A 189 -17.04 13.76 2.14
CA LEU A 189 -17.57 14.66 3.15
C LEU A 189 -16.48 15.59 3.68
N PRO A 190 -16.84 16.77 4.21
CA PRO A 190 -15.89 17.61 4.93
C PRO A 190 -15.16 16.82 6.02
N GLU A 191 -13.85 17.01 6.13
CA GLU A 191 -13.01 16.34 7.11
C GLU A 191 -13.57 16.49 8.53
N GLY A 192 -13.64 15.38 9.26
CA GLY A 192 -14.08 15.35 10.65
C GLY A 192 -15.60 15.51 10.84
N LEU A 193 -16.42 15.45 9.79
CA LEU A 193 -17.88 15.44 9.93
C LEU A 193 -18.37 14.12 10.54
N ARG A 194 -18.69 14.15 11.85
CA ARG A 194 -19.01 12.94 12.62
C ARG A 194 -20.47 12.53 12.63
N CYS A 195 -21.39 13.49 12.46
CA CYS A 195 -22.83 13.29 12.61
C CYS A 195 -23.57 13.66 11.32
N PHE A 196 -24.19 12.66 10.67
CA PHE A 196 -24.99 12.85 9.46
C PHE A 196 -25.93 11.66 9.25
N VAL A 197 -26.97 11.84 8.43
CA VAL A 197 -27.85 10.75 7.97
C VAL A 197 -27.66 10.56 6.47
N LEU A 198 -27.48 9.32 6.05
CA LEU A 198 -27.38 8.93 4.65
C LEU A 198 -28.66 8.20 4.26
N ARG A 199 -29.34 8.70 3.22
CA ARG A 199 -30.58 8.14 2.68
C ARG A 199 -30.29 7.52 1.32
N ALA A 200 -30.71 6.28 1.13
CA ALA A 200 -30.76 5.64 -0.18
C ALA A 200 -32.18 5.74 -0.74
N ARG A 201 -32.31 6.20 -1.97
CA ARG A 201 -33.55 6.22 -2.75
C ARG A 201 -33.37 5.44 -4.03
N ASP A 202 -34.42 4.81 -4.52
CA ASP A 202 -34.42 4.19 -5.83
C ASP A 202 -34.96 5.19 -6.86
N GLN A 203 -34.15 5.54 -7.86
CA GLN A 203 -34.56 6.44 -8.93
C GLN A 203 -35.61 5.81 -9.86
N SER A 204 -35.61 4.47 -9.97
CA SER A 204 -36.59 3.72 -10.78
C SER A 204 -37.95 3.59 -10.10
N GLY A 205 -38.00 3.77 -8.77
CA GLY A 205 -39.21 3.62 -7.96
C GLY A 205 -39.63 2.16 -7.71
N LEU A 206 -38.78 1.18 -8.02
CA LEU A 206 -39.06 -0.25 -7.84
C LEU A 206 -38.84 -0.72 -6.40
N ALA A 207 -37.90 -0.12 -5.68
CA ALA A 207 -37.56 -0.43 -4.29
C ALA A 207 -37.86 0.75 -3.36
N ARG A 208 -38.34 0.44 -2.15
CA ARG A 208 -38.48 1.41 -1.08
C ARG A 208 -37.10 1.89 -0.62
N GLY A 209 -36.98 3.17 -0.33
CA GLY A 209 -35.76 3.73 0.23
C GLY A 209 -35.40 3.17 1.60
N GLY A 210 -34.15 3.41 2.00
CA GLY A 210 -33.61 3.07 3.32
C GLY A 210 -32.60 4.10 3.79
N PHE A 211 -32.07 3.93 4.99
CA PHE A 211 -31.11 4.89 5.55
C PHE A 211 -30.11 4.24 6.53
N CYS A 212 -29.00 4.91 6.77
CA CYS A 212 -28.08 4.74 7.89
C CYS A 212 -27.67 6.12 8.43
N SER A 213 -27.04 6.20 9.59
CA SER A 213 -26.48 7.46 10.08
C SER A 213 -25.14 7.24 10.78
N SER A 214 -24.34 8.30 10.84
CA SER A 214 -23.15 8.34 11.69
C SER A 214 -23.44 9.18 12.93
N ASP A 215 -22.81 8.80 14.03
CA ASP A 215 -22.71 9.59 15.26
C ASP A 215 -21.27 9.57 15.75
N GLU A 216 -20.91 10.49 16.64
CA GLU A 216 -19.57 10.61 17.25
C GLU A 216 -18.91 9.26 17.55
N ARG A 217 -19.63 8.36 18.22
CA ARG A 217 -19.07 7.07 18.60
C ARG A 217 -18.88 6.15 17.40
N PHE A 218 -19.85 6.08 16.49
CA PHE A 218 -19.75 5.23 15.31
C PHE A 218 -18.61 5.69 14.40
N TRP A 219 -18.45 7.00 14.24
CA TRP A 219 -17.33 7.59 13.49
C TRP A 219 -15.99 7.19 14.12
N THR A 220 -15.82 7.36 15.44
CA THR A 220 -14.57 6.96 16.13
C THR A 220 -14.32 5.46 16.06
N ASP A 221 -15.35 4.64 16.19
CA ASP A 221 -15.24 3.19 16.04
C ASP A 221 -14.73 2.84 14.61
N LYS A 222 -15.26 3.51 13.58
CA LYS A 222 -14.87 3.30 12.16
C LYS A 222 -13.49 3.85 11.81
N GLU A 223 -13.12 5.00 12.37
CA GLU A 223 -11.77 5.56 12.27
C GLU A 223 -10.75 4.58 12.87
N HIS A 224 -11.04 4.05 14.07
CA HIS A 224 -10.17 3.09 14.73
C HIS A 224 -10.08 1.75 13.99
N GLU A 225 -11.20 1.22 13.49
CA GLU A 225 -11.22 0.02 12.63
C GLU A 225 -10.34 0.22 11.38
N THR A 226 -10.44 1.38 10.74
CA THR A 226 -9.65 1.70 9.55
C THR A 226 -8.17 1.87 9.91
N TRP A 227 -7.85 2.57 10.98
CA TRP A 227 -6.49 2.70 11.48
C TRP A 227 -5.87 1.33 11.79
N LEU A 228 -6.60 0.44 12.48
CA LEU A 228 -6.13 -0.93 12.76
C LEU A 228 -5.86 -1.73 11.49
N HIS A 229 -6.67 -1.53 10.44
CA HIS A 229 -6.51 -2.22 9.16
C HIS A 229 -5.36 -1.66 8.31
N MET A 230 -5.15 -0.33 8.34
CA MET A 230 -4.24 0.39 7.43
C MET A 230 -2.94 0.86 8.10
N ARG A 231 -2.68 0.47 9.35
CA ARG A 231 -1.45 0.80 10.06
C ARG A 231 -0.29 -0.08 9.60
N ASP A 232 0.87 0.55 9.42
CA ASP A 232 2.13 -0.15 9.17
C ASP A 232 2.88 -0.48 10.47
N ALA A 233 3.97 -1.22 10.38
CA ALA A 233 4.77 -1.67 11.53
C ALA A 233 5.34 -0.54 12.40
N ARG A 234 5.40 0.71 11.91
CA ARG A 234 5.89 1.87 12.67
C ARG A 234 4.81 2.59 13.47
N ALA A 235 3.55 2.21 13.29
CA ALA A 235 2.43 2.93 13.86
C ALA A 235 2.17 2.64 15.36
N ASP A 236 2.74 1.56 15.90
CA ASP A 236 2.47 1.09 17.27
C ASP A 236 3.77 0.64 17.96
N ASP A 237 4.48 1.60 18.56
CA ASP A 237 5.75 1.37 19.27
C ASP A 237 5.59 0.32 20.39
N ALA A 238 4.44 0.27 21.06
CA ALA A 238 4.20 -0.70 22.13
C ALA A 238 4.03 -2.13 21.57
N HIS A 239 3.44 -2.28 20.39
CA HIS A 239 3.40 -3.56 19.70
C HIS A 239 4.80 -3.99 19.27
N TYR A 240 5.56 -3.07 18.68
CA TYR A 240 6.93 -3.32 18.26
C TYR A 240 7.84 -3.76 19.42
N VAL A 241 7.81 -3.08 20.57
CA VAL A 241 8.64 -3.46 21.73
C VAL A 241 8.36 -4.90 22.19
N ARG A 242 7.09 -5.33 22.18
CA ARG A 242 6.75 -6.73 22.51
C ARG A 242 7.32 -7.69 21.48
N TRP A 243 7.12 -7.39 20.20
CA TRP A 243 7.67 -8.17 19.10
C TRP A 243 9.19 -8.27 19.19
N PHE A 244 9.90 -7.16 19.36
CA PHE A 244 11.36 -7.14 19.41
C PHE A 244 11.90 -7.97 20.58
N GLU A 245 11.28 -7.85 21.75
CA GLU A 245 11.63 -8.69 22.89
C GLU A 245 11.36 -10.18 22.66
N GLU A 246 10.40 -10.57 21.84
CA GLU A 246 10.17 -11.99 21.48
C GLU A 246 11.19 -12.52 20.46
N HIS A 247 11.76 -11.64 19.63
CA HIS A 247 12.58 -12.03 18.47
C HIS A 247 14.09 -11.79 18.63
N ARG A 248 14.52 -10.95 19.58
CA ARG A 248 15.94 -10.72 19.87
C ARG A 248 16.60 -11.93 20.55
N ALA A 249 17.90 -12.09 20.34
CA ALA A 249 18.67 -13.17 20.95
C ALA A 249 18.62 -13.12 22.49
N LYS A 250 18.41 -14.28 23.11
CA LYS A 250 18.42 -14.45 24.57
C LYS A 250 19.77 -14.95 25.05
N GLY A 251 20.03 -14.88 26.36
CA GLY A 251 21.31 -15.29 26.93
C GLY A 251 21.77 -16.70 26.52
N GLY A 252 20.83 -17.66 26.42
CA GLY A 252 21.12 -19.00 25.93
C GLY A 252 21.52 -19.07 24.45
N ASP A 253 20.91 -18.24 23.59
CA ASP A 253 21.28 -18.15 22.18
C ASP A 253 22.69 -17.58 22.04
N LEU A 254 22.99 -16.51 22.77
CA LEU A 254 24.31 -15.85 22.75
C LEU A 254 25.42 -16.79 23.23
N GLU A 255 25.16 -17.57 24.28
CA GLU A 255 26.10 -18.59 24.76
C GLU A 255 26.32 -19.69 23.73
N ALA A 256 25.26 -20.17 23.06
CA ALA A 256 25.37 -21.16 22.00
C ALA A 256 26.17 -20.63 20.79
N GLN A 257 25.90 -19.37 20.39
CA GLN A 257 26.62 -18.70 19.30
C GLN A 257 28.12 -18.54 19.60
N ALA A 258 28.48 -18.17 20.83
CA ALA A 258 29.89 -18.02 21.23
C ALA A 258 30.68 -19.34 21.16
N HIS A 259 30.02 -20.48 21.31
CA HIS A 259 30.62 -21.81 21.22
C HIS A 259 30.46 -22.47 19.84
N ALA A 260 29.66 -21.90 18.96
CA ALA A 260 29.45 -22.42 17.61
C ALA A 260 30.76 -22.38 16.79
N ARG A 261 30.82 -23.26 15.79
CA ARG A 261 31.91 -23.32 14.82
C ARG A 261 31.32 -23.27 13.43
N LEU A 262 31.49 -22.13 12.76
CA LEU A 262 31.00 -21.93 11.40
C LEU A 262 32.06 -22.42 10.41
N ALA A 263 31.64 -22.84 9.22
CA ALA A 263 32.57 -23.34 8.19
C ALA A 263 33.53 -22.23 7.71
N TYR A 264 33.07 -20.98 7.74
CA TYR A 264 33.85 -19.79 7.48
C TYR A 264 33.60 -18.75 8.55
N GLU A 265 34.70 -18.26 9.10
CA GLU A 265 34.75 -17.35 10.23
C GLU A 265 35.73 -16.23 9.86
N PRO A 266 35.32 -15.22 9.09
CA PRO A 266 36.19 -14.10 8.71
C PRO A 266 36.45 -13.17 9.89
N LEU A 267 37.58 -12.46 9.86
CA LEU A 267 37.72 -11.29 10.74
C LEU A 267 36.82 -10.15 10.20
N VAL A 268 36.00 -9.54 11.05
CA VAL A 268 35.21 -8.34 10.71
C VAL A 268 35.85 -7.11 11.34
N SER A 269 36.19 -6.11 10.53
CA SER A 269 36.69 -4.81 11.01
C SER A 269 35.55 -3.80 11.09
N LEU A 270 35.24 -3.31 12.28
CA LEU A 270 34.27 -2.23 12.48
C LEU A 270 34.99 -0.87 12.43
N VAL A 271 34.59 -0.02 11.49
CA VAL A 271 35.15 1.33 11.28
C VAL A 271 34.19 2.36 11.86
N VAL A 272 34.68 3.14 12.82
CA VAL A 272 33.90 4.16 13.55
C VAL A 272 34.62 5.51 13.50
N PRO A 273 34.18 6.43 12.62
CA PRO A 273 34.60 7.84 12.67
C PRO A 273 34.14 8.51 13.97
N CYS A 274 35.07 9.09 14.74
CA CYS A 274 34.76 9.81 15.97
C CYS A 274 35.11 11.29 15.84
N TYR A 275 34.15 12.18 16.05
CA TYR A 275 34.36 13.62 16.09
C TYR A 275 33.51 14.24 17.20
N ARG A 276 34.17 14.86 18.20
CA ARG A 276 33.48 15.45 19.37
C ARG A 276 32.44 14.52 19.99
N SER A 277 32.77 13.22 20.04
CA SER A 277 31.85 12.18 20.51
C SER A 277 31.46 12.38 21.97
N ASP A 278 30.20 12.11 22.28
CA ASP A 278 29.73 12.04 23.66
C ASP A 278 30.38 10.83 24.37
N ALA A 279 30.88 11.04 25.59
CA ALA A 279 31.59 10.01 26.33
C ALA A 279 30.67 8.85 26.77
N GLY A 280 29.40 9.13 27.04
CA GLY A 280 28.40 8.12 27.38
C GLY A 280 28.06 7.27 26.17
N TYR A 281 27.66 7.90 25.07
CA TYR A 281 27.24 7.18 23.86
C TYR A 281 28.37 6.34 23.27
N LEU A 282 29.59 6.90 23.16
CA LEU A 282 30.74 6.14 22.67
C LEU A 282 31.10 4.98 23.62
N GLY A 283 30.92 5.16 24.93
CA GLY A 283 31.10 4.07 25.91
C GLY A 283 30.09 2.95 25.73
N GLU A 284 28.82 3.28 25.46
CA GLU A 284 27.76 2.31 25.18
C GLU A 284 28.01 1.57 23.85
N LEU A 285 28.38 2.28 22.79
CA LEU A 285 28.80 1.70 21.51
C LEU A 285 29.91 0.66 21.74
N VAL A 286 31.04 1.07 22.34
CA VAL A 286 32.19 0.17 22.55
C VAL A 286 31.77 -1.06 23.36
N SER A 287 30.87 -0.89 24.32
CA SER A 287 30.33 -1.98 25.13
C SER A 287 29.45 -2.93 24.30
N SER A 288 28.63 -2.42 23.38
CA SER A 288 27.80 -3.23 22.47
C SER A 288 28.65 -4.08 21.50
N VAL A 289 29.76 -3.55 21.00
CA VAL A 289 30.71 -4.30 20.16
C VAL A 289 31.47 -5.35 20.98
N ARG A 290 31.85 -5.03 22.22
CA ARG A 290 32.49 -5.99 23.14
C ARG A 290 31.56 -7.14 23.53
N ALA A 291 30.25 -6.90 23.56
CA ALA A 291 29.22 -7.88 23.91
C ALA A 291 28.88 -8.86 22.78
N GLN A 292 29.46 -8.71 21.58
CA GLN A 292 29.18 -9.56 20.44
C GLN A 292 29.49 -11.04 20.74
N SER A 293 28.54 -11.92 20.45
CA SER A 293 28.69 -13.38 20.61
C SER A 293 29.71 -13.96 19.62
N TYR A 294 29.89 -13.34 18.46
CA TYR A 294 30.98 -13.65 17.53
C TYR A 294 32.28 -12.98 18.00
N GLY A 295 33.35 -13.75 18.24
CA GLY A 295 34.57 -13.24 18.86
C GLY A 295 35.64 -12.65 17.92
N ARG A 296 35.55 -12.90 16.61
CA ARG A 296 36.59 -12.53 15.63
C ARG A 296 36.29 -11.19 14.95
N TRP A 297 36.46 -10.13 15.71
CA TRP A 297 36.31 -8.77 15.23
C TRP A 297 37.47 -7.88 15.70
N GLU A 298 37.64 -6.75 15.04
CA GLU A 298 38.39 -5.61 15.55
C GLU A 298 37.54 -4.33 15.44
N LEU A 299 37.74 -3.40 16.37
CA LEU A 299 37.06 -2.11 16.40
C LEU A 299 38.08 -1.00 16.17
N LEU A 300 37.91 -0.24 15.11
CA LEU A 300 38.77 0.88 14.72
C LEU A 300 38.05 2.19 15.04
N LEU A 301 38.52 2.88 16.09
CA LEU A 301 38.02 4.19 16.48
C LEU A 301 38.93 5.27 15.87
N LEU A 302 38.39 6.07 14.94
CA LEU A 302 39.13 7.11 14.23
C LEU A 302 38.93 8.43 14.97
N ASP A 303 39.89 8.77 15.84
CA ASP A 303 39.82 9.90 16.75
C ASP A 303 40.23 11.21 16.05
N SER A 304 39.23 12.00 15.66
CA SER A 304 39.43 13.31 15.02
C SER A 304 39.61 14.45 16.02
N THR A 305 39.39 14.18 17.31
CA THR A 305 39.51 15.15 18.40
C THR A 305 40.30 14.56 19.58
N PRO A 306 41.54 14.08 19.36
CA PRO A 306 42.30 13.36 20.37
C PRO A 306 42.65 14.19 21.60
N GLN A 307 42.63 15.52 21.47
CA GLN A 307 42.78 16.46 22.57
C GLN A 307 41.69 16.35 23.64
N ASP A 308 40.49 15.86 23.28
CA ASP A 308 39.37 15.72 24.21
C ASP A 308 39.54 14.47 25.09
N GLY A 309 40.40 13.52 24.68
CA GLY A 309 40.70 12.29 25.41
C GLY A 309 39.55 11.27 25.50
N VAL A 310 38.35 11.63 25.00
CA VAL A 310 37.12 10.83 25.10
C VAL A 310 37.27 9.46 24.44
N VAL A 311 37.75 9.41 23.19
CA VAL A 311 37.88 8.15 22.44
C VAL A 311 38.88 7.20 23.10
N ARG A 312 40.03 7.72 23.54
CA ARG A 312 41.04 6.93 24.26
C ARG A 312 40.54 6.43 25.61
N ALA A 313 39.67 7.18 26.29
CA ALA A 313 39.03 6.75 27.52
C ALA A 313 37.98 5.66 27.24
N ALA A 314 37.10 5.85 26.26
CA ALA A 314 36.07 4.90 25.89
C ALA A 314 36.65 3.56 25.38
N ALA A 315 37.77 3.60 24.64
CA ALA A 315 38.49 2.40 24.21
C ALA A 315 38.91 1.48 25.38
N LYS A 316 39.12 2.07 26.57
CA LYS A 316 39.39 1.38 27.84
C LYS A 316 38.08 1.19 28.60
N SER A 317 37.14 0.40 28.07
CA SER A 317 35.86 0.13 28.74
C SER A 317 36.11 -0.40 30.17
N ALA A 318 35.52 0.29 31.16
CA ALA A 318 35.75 0.06 32.59
C ALA A 318 37.24 0.01 33.03
N GLY A 319 38.13 0.68 32.30
CA GLY A 319 39.58 0.71 32.55
C GLY A 319 40.36 -0.51 32.04
N VAL A 320 39.71 -1.48 31.38
CA VAL A 320 40.36 -2.71 30.88
C VAL A 320 40.65 -2.60 29.38
N PRO A 321 41.93 -2.66 28.96
CA PRO A 321 42.28 -2.67 27.54
C PRO A 321 41.81 -3.98 26.89
N ASP A 322 41.24 -3.88 25.69
CA ASP A 322 40.96 -5.01 24.80
C ASP A 322 41.79 -4.79 23.53
N GLU A 323 42.68 -5.73 23.20
CA GLU A 323 43.61 -5.59 22.07
C GLU A 323 42.89 -5.53 20.72
N ARG A 324 41.62 -5.96 20.65
CA ARG A 324 40.78 -5.83 19.47
C ARG A 324 40.27 -4.40 19.24
N VAL A 325 40.34 -3.53 20.24
CA VAL A 325 39.92 -2.11 20.14
C VAL A 325 41.15 -1.24 19.88
N ARG A 326 41.22 -0.65 18.69
CA ARG A 326 42.34 0.17 18.22
C ARG A 326 41.88 1.61 18.03
N VAL A 327 42.56 2.55 18.67
CA VAL A 327 42.36 3.98 18.45
C VAL A 327 43.39 4.48 17.45
N LEU A 328 42.92 5.07 16.35
CA LEU A 328 43.73 5.67 15.30
C LEU A 328 43.57 7.18 15.39
N ASP A 329 44.70 7.89 15.50
CA ASP A 329 44.71 9.35 15.55
C ASP A 329 44.53 9.90 14.13
N THR A 330 43.43 10.62 13.91
CA THR A 330 43.11 11.29 12.65
C THR A 330 42.95 12.79 12.83
N SER A 331 43.77 13.40 13.71
CA SER A 331 43.77 14.85 14.00
C SER A 331 43.99 15.79 12.81
N ALA A 332 44.44 15.28 11.65
CA ALA A 332 44.42 16.04 10.41
C ALA A 332 42.95 16.19 9.93
N PRO A 333 42.47 17.39 9.55
CA PRO A 333 41.09 17.60 9.14
C PRO A 333 40.79 16.82 7.86
N ARG A 334 40.19 15.64 8.01
CA ARG A 334 39.90 14.68 6.93
C ARG A 334 38.41 14.49 6.66
N GLY A 335 37.54 15.11 7.46
CA GLY A 335 36.10 14.94 7.30
C GLY A 335 35.62 13.52 7.66
N ILE A 336 34.33 13.22 7.46
CA ILE A 336 33.78 11.88 7.76
C ILE A 336 34.32 10.88 6.74
N VAL A 337 34.28 11.21 5.44
CA VAL A 337 34.83 10.40 4.34
C VAL A 337 36.29 10.04 4.58
N GLY A 338 37.16 11.03 4.80
CA GLY A 338 38.59 10.77 4.95
C GLY A 338 38.94 9.96 6.21
N ASN A 339 38.14 10.10 7.27
CA ASN A 339 38.24 9.23 8.45
C ASN A 339 37.81 7.80 8.12
N THR A 340 36.65 7.62 7.49
CA THR A 340 36.16 6.31 7.03
C THR A 340 37.19 5.63 6.14
N ASN A 341 37.76 6.34 5.17
CA ASN A 341 38.80 5.85 4.27
C ASN A 341 40.08 5.43 5.01
N ALA A 342 40.50 6.21 6.02
CA ALA A 342 41.63 5.85 6.88
C ALA A 342 41.35 4.58 7.70
N GLY A 343 40.10 4.41 8.15
CA GLY A 343 39.63 3.18 8.81
C GLY A 343 39.66 1.97 7.87
N ILE A 344 39.11 2.11 6.66
CA ILE A 344 39.17 1.08 5.61
C ILE A 344 40.61 0.66 5.34
N ALA A 345 41.53 1.62 5.18
CA ALA A 345 42.94 1.33 4.93
C ALA A 345 43.64 0.63 6.11
N ALA A 346 43.18 0.85 7.35
CA ALA A 346 43.73 0.26 8.56
C ALA A 346 43.08 -1.07 8.97
N ALA A 347 41.99 -1.45 8.30
CA ALA A 347 41.24 -2.68 8.50
C ALA A 347 42.05 -3.91 8.08
N ARG A 348 41.99 -4.95 8.92
CA ARG A 348 42.64 -6.25 8.73
C ARG A 348 41.64 -7.35 8.39
N GLY A 349 40.34 -7.07 8.55
CA GLY A 349 39.25 -7.99 8.31
C GLY A 349 39.08 -8.37 6.86
N ASP A 350 38.45 -9.51 6.63
CA ASP A 350 37.99 -9.92 5.29
C ASP A 350 36.74 -9.12 4.89
N TYR A 351 36.00 -8.61 5.89
CA TYR A 351 34.85 -7.73 5.75
C TYR A 351 35.04 -6.47 6.61
N VAL A 352 34.56 -5.35 6.10
CA VAL A 352 34.58 -4.04 6.77
C VAL A 352 33.14 -3.61 7.01
N ALA A 353 32.78 -3.41 8.28
CA ALA A 353 31.48 -2.90 8.70
C ALA A 353 31.60 -1.44 9.16
N PHE A 354 30.57 -0.65 8.89
CA PHE A 354 30.51 0.76 9.27
C PHE A 354 29.51 0.96 10.40
N LEU A 355 29.89 1.76 11.39
CA LEU A 355 29.10 2.00 12.59
C LEU A 355 29.32 3.44 13.07
N ASP A 356 28.23 4.12 13.41
CA ASP A 356 28.29 5.48 13.93
C ASP A 356 28.68 5.49 15.42
N HIS A 357 29.34 6.56 15.84
CA HIS A 357 30.01 6.62 17.15
C HIS A 357 29.04 6.77 18.34
N ASP A 358 27.75 6.89 18.06
CA ASP A 358 26.65 7.09 18.99
C ASP A 358 25.59 5.98 18.95
N ASP A 359 25.70 5.01 18.03
CA ASP A 359 24.72 3.96 17.84
C ASP A 359 25.09 2.63 18.52
N LEU A 360 24.13 1.70 18.58
CA LEU A 360 24.29 0.41 19.26
C LEU A 360 24.04 -0.77 18.34
N LEU A 361 24.74 -1.87 18.61
CA LEU A 361 24.50 -3.17 17.97
C LEU A 361 23.82 -4.15 18.92
N GLU A 362 22.94 -4.99 18.38
CA GLU A 362 22.49 -6.17 19.12
C GLU A 362 23.65 -7.15 19.36
N PRO A 363 23.68 -7.88 20.49
CA PRO A 363 24.79 -8.77 20.84
C PRO A 363 25.02 -9.94 19.87
N ASP A 364 24.06 -10.28 19.01
CA ASP A 364 24.24 -11.31 17.98
C ASP A 364 24.51 -10.76 16.57
N ALA A 365 24.64 -9.44 16.39
CA ALA A 365 24.76 -8.79 15.08
C ALA A 365 25.86 -9.40 14.19
N LEU A 366 27.10 -9.46 14.69
CA LEU A 366 28.23 -10.00 13.94
C LEU A 366 28.11 -11.50 13.69
N PHE A 367 27.52 -12.25 14.63
CA PHE A 367 27.27 -13.68 14.44
C PHE A 367 26.29 -13.90 13.28
N ARG A 368 25.19 -13.14 13.24
CA ARG A 368 24.19 -13.23 12.17
C ARG A 368 24.76 -12.88 10.81
N TYR A 369 25.63 -11.86 10.73
CA TYR A 369 26.31 -11.52 9.48
C TYR A 369 27.22 -12.65 9.03
N VAL A 370 28.04 -13.21 9.92
CA VAL A 370 28.94 -14.30 9.57
C VAL A 370 28.17 -15.58 9.21
N ASP A 371 27.06 -15.86 9.89
CA ASP A 371 26.17 -16.98 9.55
C ASP A 371 25.61 -16.82 8.12
N ALA A 372 25.16 -15.61 7.75
CA ALA A 372 24.71 -15.31 6.39
C ALA A 372 25.82 -15.45 5.32
N LEU A 373 27.10 -15.38 5.71
CA LEU A 373 28.20 -15.67 4.81
C LEU A 373 28.36 -17.16 4.53
N ASN A 374 27.84 -18.07 5.36
CA ASN A 374 28.05 -19.51 5.28
C ASN A 374 27.15 -20.22 4.25
N VAL A 375 27.04 -19.61 3.07
CA VAL A 375 26.36 -20.13 1.89
C VAL A 375 27.38 -20.43 0.77
N PRO A 376 27.05 -21.27 -0.23
CA PRO A 376 27.97 -21.58 -1.34
C PRO A 376 28.45 -20.32 -2.09
N GLU A 377 27.52 -19.40 -2.33
CA GLU A 377 27.78 -18.12 -2.99
C GLU A 377 27.74 -16.97 -2.01
N ARG A 378 28.90 -16.68 -1.41
CA ARG A 378 29.01 -15.68 -0.33
C ARG A 378 28.64 -14.27 -0.82
N PRO A 379 27.83 -13.52 -0.08
CA PRO A 379 27.52 -12.14 -0.45
C PRO A 379 28.74 -11.24 -0.29
N ASP A 380 28.83 -10.20 -1.12
CA ASP A 380 29.86 -9.17 -1.06
C ASP A 380 29.45 -8.01 -0.15
N VAL A 381 28.13 -7.78 -0.01
CA VAL A 381 27.56 -6.73 0.83
C VAL A 381 26.48 -7.32 1.73
N LEU A 382 26.50 -6.97 3.01
CA LEU A 382 25.46 -7.31 3.97
C LEU A 382 24.86 -6.05 4.59
N PHE A 383 23.58 -6.13 4.89
CA PHE A 383 22.83 -5.13 5.63
C PHE A 383 21.69 -5.80 6.43
N CYS A 384 21.14 -5.11 7.41
CA CYS A 384 20.10 -5.65 8.30
C CYS A 384 18.95 -4.68 8.53
N ASP A 385 17.92 -5.14 9.24
CA ASP A 385 16.90 -4.26 9.75
C ASP A 385 17.43 -3.43 10.92
N GLU A 386 16.73 -2.35 11.22
CA GLU A 386 17.09 -1.41 12.27
C GLU A 386 15.84 -0.80 12.91
N ASP A 387 16.03 -0.08 14.01
CA ASP A 387 14.99 0.72 14.64
C ASP A 387 15.55 2.04 15.19
N LEU A 388 14.66 2.86 15.72
CA LEU A 388 15.04 4.04 16.47
C LEU A 388 15.15 3.71 17.96
N PHE A 389 16.19 4.25 18.59
CA PHE A 389 16.51 4.06 19.99
C PHE A 389 16.64 5.39 20.72
N SER A 390 15.75 5.64 21.69
CA SER A 390 15.80 6.86 22.50
C SER A 390 16.71 6.72 23.72
N GLN A 391 17.21 7.84 24.26
CA GLN A 391 18.09 7.90 25.45
C GLN A 391 17.58 7.17 26.71
N ARG A 392 16.30 6.74 26.76
CA ARG A 392 15.70 6.01 27.89
C ARG A 392 15.54 4.50 27.64
N GLY A 393 16.17 3.95 26.61
CA GLY A 393 16.10 2.52 26.32
C GLY A 393 14.81 2.07 25.63
N ALA A 394 14.04 2.99 25.04
CA ALA A 394 12.81 2.67 24.33
C ALA A 394 13.08 2.55 22.83
N TYR A 395 12.88 1.34 22.31
CA TYR A 395 12.89 1.01 20.88
C TYR A 395 11.57 1.42 20.22
N ARG A 396 11.63 1.94 18.99
CA ARG A 396 10.46 2.43 18.25
C ARG A 396 10.70 2.48 16.74
N GLN A 397 9.62 2.66 15.98
CA GLN A 397 9.69 2.91 14.52
C GLN A 397 10.60 1.89 13.77
N PRO A 398 10.28 0.59 13.78
CA PRO A 398 11.10 -0.41 13.08
C PRO A 398 11.19 -0.16 11.58
N ILE A 399 12.40 -0.30 11.06
CA ILE A 399 12.73 -0.25 9.64
C ILE A 399 13.11 -1.67 9.21
N PHE A 400 12.07 -2.46 8.92
CA PHE A 400 12.14 -3.77 8.30
C PHE A 400 12.37 -3.60 6.79
N LYS A 401 13.63 -3.66 6.38
CA LYS A 401 14.07 -3.43 5.01
C LYS A 401 13.66 -4.58 4.12
N THR A 402 13.58 -4.34 2.81
CA THR A 402 13.39 -5.41 1.82
C THR A 402 14.73 -6.07 1.51
N ARG A 403 14.72 -7.14 0.70
CA ARG A 403 15.89 -7.46 -0.13
C ARG A 403 16.27 -6.23 -0.98
N LEU A 404 17.48 -6.21 -1.56
CA LEU A 404 17.93 -5.06 -2.35
C LEU A 404 16.86 -4.64 -3.37
N ASN A 405 16.34 -3.43 -3.19
CA ASN A 405 15.34 -2.82 -4.05
C ASN A 405 16.05 -1.68 -4.77
N VAL A 406 16.45 -1.92 -6.03
CA VAL A 406 17.34 -1.04 -6.78
C VAL A 406 16.67 0.30 -7.08
N ASP A 407 15.39 0.28 -7.43
CA ASP A 407 14.65 1.52 -7.71
C ASP A 407 14.37 2.35 -6.45
N LEU A 408 14.16 1.68 -5.32
CA LEU A 408 14.07 2.35 -4.03
C LEU A 408 15.43 2.92 -3.63
N LEU A 409 16.52 2.17 -3.86
CA LEU A 409 17.90 2.62 -3.61
C LEU A 409 18.21 3.89 -4.42
N TYR A 410 17.81 3.97 -5.68
CA TYR A 410 18.00 5.17 -6.50
C TYR A 410 17.12 6.35 -6.06
N SER A 411 16.11 6.11 -5.23
CA SER A 411 15.27 7.17 -4.66
C SER A 411 15.82 7.64 -3.30
N HIS A 412 16.36 6.74 -2.50
CA HIS A 412 17.04 7.03 -1.22
C HIS A 412 17.90 5.83 -0.78
N ASN A 413 18.88 6.06 0.11
CA ASN A 413 19.69 4.95 0.64
C ASN A 413 18.84 4.00 1.50
N CYS A 414 18.41 2.87 0.94
CA CYS A 414 17.57 1.87 1.62
C CYS A 414 18.38 0.69 2.19
N VAL A 415 19.72 0.74 2.15
CA VAL A 415 20.63 -0.33 2.61
C VAL A 415 21.28 0.01 3.95
N THR A 416 21.56 1.30 4.21
CA THR A 416 22.05 1.80 5.52
C THR A 416 21.13 1.37 6.67
N HIS A 417 21.54 1.22 7.93
CA HIS A 417 22.86 1.24 8.57
C HIS A 417 23.40 -0.18 8.82
N LEU A 418 24.56 -0.27 9.46
CA LEU A 418 25.42 -1.47 9.57
C LEU A 418 25.81 -2.06 8.21
N LEU A 419 26.11 -1.20 7.24
CA LEU A 419 26.67 -1.64 5.97
C LEU A 419 27.96 -2.44 6.22
N CYS A 420 28.02 -3.66 5.68
CA CYS A 420 29.20 -4.51 5.77
C CYS A 420 29.62 -4.96 4.37
N VAL A 421 30.86 -4.67 3.98
CA VAL A 421 31.37 -4.88 2.62
C VAL A 421 32.60 -5.78 2.65
N ARG A 422 32.68 -6.74 1.73
CA ARG A 422 33.87 -7.57 1.52
C ARG A 422 35.04 -6.65 1.18
N ARG A 423 36.14 -6.75 1.94
CA ARG A 423 37.32 -5.89 1.75
C ARG A 423 37.89 -6.01 0.33
N GLY A 424 37.89 -7.22 -0.23
CA GLY A 424 38.32 -7.43 -1.62
C GLY A 424 37.50 -6.63 -2.64
N LEU A 425 36.19 -6.47 -2.43
CA LEU A 425 35.36 -5.61 -3.28
C LEU A 425 35.72 -4.13 -3.11
N VAL A 426 36.00 -3.69 -1.88
CA VAL A 426 36.48 -2.31 -1.61
C VAL A 426 37.82 -2.07 -2.31
N ASP A 427 38.75 -3.03 -2.25
CA ASP A 427 40.05 -2.97 -2.94
C ASP A 427 39.87 -2.86 -4.47
N GLU A 428 38.86 -3.54 -5.04
CA GLU A 428 38.52 -3.48 -6.46
C GLU A 428 37.85 -2.15 -6.87
N MET A 429 36.96 -1.60 -6.05
CA MET A 429 36.17 -0.41 -6.39
C MET A 429 36.79 0.92 -5.96
N GLY A 430 37.77 0.88 -5.05
CA GLY A 430 38.33 2.06 -4.41
C GLY A 430 37.42 2.62 -3.30
N VAL A 431 37.88 3.72 -2.69
CA VAL A 431 37.20 4.37 -1.56
C VAL A 431 36.45 5.63 -2.01
N SER A 432 35.54 6.14 -1.17
CA SER A 432 34.75 7.35 -1.46
C SER A 432 35.64 8.61 -1.54
N PRO A 433 35.42 9.52 -2.50
CA PRO A 433 36.09 10.81 -2.58
C PRO A 433 35.48 11.81 -1.60
N ASP A 434 36.24 12.84 -1.24
CA ASP A 434 35.85 13.81 -0.22
C ASP A 434 34.58 14.62 -0.55
N ASP A 435 34.18 14.69 -1.83
CA ASP A 435 33.02 15.45 -2.28
C ASP A 435 31.67 14.72 -2.12
N VAL A 436 31.68 13.49 -1.60
CA VAL A 436 30.47 12.77 -1.14
C VAL A 436 30.34 12.77 0.40
N GLU A 437 30.91 13.78 1.06
CA GLU A 437 30.85 13.96 2.52
C GLU A 437 29.41 13.88 3.05
N GLY A 438 29.17 12.98 4.00
CA GLY A 438 27.85 12.74 4.60
C GLY A 438 26.96 11.77 3.81
N ALA A 439 27.39 11.29 2.64
CA ALA A 439 26.71 10.27 1.84
C ALA A 439 27.65 9.12 1.40
N GLN A 440 28.78 8.95 2.10
CA GLN A 440 29.80 7.96 1.77
C GLN A 440 29.29 6.51 1.80
N ASP A 441 28.35 6.20 2.69
CA ASP A 441 27.72 4.88 2.76
C ASP A 441 26.86 4.60 1.51
N TYR A 442 26.08 5.59 1.08
CA TYR A 442 25.27 5.52 -0.13
C TYR A 442 26.14 5.37 -1.38
N ASP A 443 27.22 6.14 -1.47
CA ASP A 443 28.21 6.05 -2.54
C ASP A 443 28.89 4.66 -2.60
N LEU A 444 29.30 4.09 -1.46
CA LEU A 444 29.86 2.75 -1.40
C LEU A 444 28.86 1.69 -1.87
N VAL A 445 27.59 1.79 -1.46
CA VAL A 445 26.52 0.87 -1.87
C VAL A 445 26.28 0.94 -3.37
N LEU A 446 26.19 2.14 -3.94
CA LEU A 446 25.98 2.36 -5.37
C LEU A 446 27.16 1.78 -6.19
N ARG A 447 28.40 2.03 -5.77
CA ARG A 447 29.57 1.45 -6.44
C ARG A 447 29.63 -0.06 -6.34
N ALA A 448 29.30 -0.62 -5.19
CA ALA A 448 29.19 -2.07 -5.03
C ALA A 448 28.16 -2.64 -6.01
N LEU A 449 26.98 -2.01 -6.12
CA LEU A 449 25.97 -2.38 -7.11
C LEU A 449 26.49 -2.26 -8.55
N ALA A 450 27.22 -1.20 -8.89
CA ALA A 450 27.80 -1.03 -10.22
C ALA A 450 28.82 -2.11 -10.59
N ARG A 451 29.48 -2.72 -9.60
CA ARG A 451 30.41 -3.85 -9.77
C ARG A 451 29.72 -5.22 -9.79
N GLY A 452 28.39 -5.26 -9.71
CA GLY A 452 27.64 -6.52 -9.66
C GLY A 452 27.81 -7.26 -8.33
N ALA A 453 28.04 -6.54 -7.23
CA ALA A 453 28.15 -7.13 -5.91
C ALA A 453 26.89 -7.94 -5.55
N ARG A 454 27.08 -9.05 -4.85
CA ARG A 454 25.98 -9.83 -4.28
C ARG A 454 25.57 -9.24 -2.93
N PHE A 455 24.31 -8.87 -2.80
CA PHE A 455 23.76 -8.30 -1.57
C PHE A 455 23.02 -9.38 -0.77
N ALA A 456 23.23 -9.40 0.54
CA ALA A 456 22.45 -10.19 1.48
C ALA A 456 21.79 -9.28 2.52
N HIS A 457 20.47 -9.36 2.60
CA HIS A 457 19.69 -8.77 3.67
C HIS A 457 19.54 -9.78 4.81
N VAL A 458 19.97 -9.40 6.00
CA VAL A 458 19.74 -10.16 7.23
C VAL A 458 18.51 -9.56 7.92
N ALA A 459 17.36 -10.18 7.75
CA ALA A 459 16.04 -9.72 8.25
C ALA A 459 15.90 -9.86 9.78
N ARG A 460 16.76 -9.14 10.51
CA ARG A 460 16.84 -9.03 11.96
C ARG A 460 17.15 -7.58 12.29
N VAL A 461 16.51 -7.04 13.32
CA VAL A 461 16.88 -5.75 13.88
C VAL A 461 18.19 -5.93 14.64
N LEU A 462 19.30 -5.51 14.03
CA LEU A 462 20.65 -5.68 14.57
C LEU A 462 21.36 -4.36 14.86
N TYR A 463 20.76 -3.26 14.43
CA TYR A 463 21.26 -1.90 14.57
C TYR A 463 20.19 -1.02 15.22
N HIS A 464 20.61 -0.22 16.20
CA HIS A 464 19.76 0.69 16.93
C HIS A 464 20.24 2.12 16.72
N TRP A 465 19.49 2.87 15.92
CA TRP A 465 19.82 4.23 15.54
C TRP A 465 19.36 5.23 16.61
N ARG A 466 20.30 5.91 17.25
CA ARG A 466 20.05 6.73 18.43
C ARG A 466 19.45 8.08 18.07
N GLU A 467 18.34 8.43 18.73
CA GLU A 467 17.73 9.75 18.65
C GLU A 467 18.35 10.75 19.65
N HIS A 468 18.99 11.82 19.15
CA HIS A 468 19.47 12.98 19.92
C HIS A 468 19.67 14.23 19.03
N GLU A 469 19.84 15.42 19.63
CA GLU A 469 19.93 16.73 18.94
C GLU A 469 21.04 16.85 17.88
N GLY A 470 22.05 15.96 17.92
CA GLY A 470 23.16 15.92 16.95
C GLY A 470 23.02 14.85 15.87
N SER A 471 22.04 13.96 16.01
CA SER A 471 21.78 12.85 15.08
C SER A 471 21.00 13.33 13.86
N THR A 472 21.14 12.62 12.75
CA THR A 472 20.29 12.78 11.55
C THR A 472 18.90 12.16 11.73
N SER A 473 18.67 11.38 12.79
CA SER A 473 17.34 10.89 13.17
C SER A 473 16.47 12.04 13.74
N GLY A 474 15.20 12.12 13.35
CA GLY A 474 14.24 13.13 13.84
C GLY A 474 14.17 14.42 13.01
N ASP A 475 13.70 15.52 13.60
CA ASP A 475 13.45 16.82 12.92
C ASP A 475 14.72 17.57 12.45
N HIS A 476 15.90 16.95 12.55
CA HIS A 476 17.21 17.57 12.28
C HIS A 476 17.78 17.26 10.89
N ALA A 477 17.08 16.50 10.04
CA ALA A 477 17.51 16.18 8.67
C ALA A 477 17.85 17.44 7.84
N GLN A 478 17.14 18.55 8.04
CA GLN A 478 17.37 19.83 7.35
C GLN A 478 18.67 20.55 7.75
N SER A 479 19.43 20.06 8.74
CA SER A 479 20.61 20.75 9.28
C SER A 479 21.90 20.57 8.45
N LYS A 480 21.89 19.72 7.41
CA LYS A 480 23.09 19.35 6.64
C LYS A 480 22.85 19.30 5.11
N PRO A 481 22.52 20.43 4.45
CA PRO A 481 22.23 20.47 3.01
C PRO A 481 23.36 19.98 2.11
N TYR A 482 24.62 20.00 2.58
CA TYR A 482 25.75 19.46 1.84
C TYR A 482 25.65 17.93 1.61
N ALA A 483 25.04 17.19 2.54
CA ALA A 483 24.96 15.73 2.48
C ALA A 483 23.88 15.26 1.48
N GLU A 484 22.82 16.05 1.29
CA GLU A 484 21.83 15.81 0.24
C GLU A 484 22.45 15.97 -1.15
N GLU A 485 23.20 17.04 -1.38
CA GLU A 485 23.91 17.25 -2.66
C GLU A 485 24.99 16.19 -2.89
N ALA A 486 25.70 15.78 -1.83
CA ALA A 486 26.65 14.67 -1.88
C ALA A 486 26.00 13.35 -2.34
N GLY A 487 24.83 13.01 -1.80
CA GLY A 487 24.10 11.81 -2.21
C GLY A 487 23.53 11.90 -3.63
N ARG A 488 23.07 13.09 -4.05
CA ARG A 488 22.67 13.34 -5.44
C ARG A 488 23.84 13.14 -6.40
N LEU A 489 25.03 13.66 -6.05
CA LEU A 489 26.26 13.50 -6.81
C LEU A 489 26.71 12.04 -6.88
N ALA A 490 26.63 11.29 -5.77
CA ALA A 490 26.95 9.87 -5.73
C ALA A 490 26.05 9.07 -6.70
N LEU A 491 24.75 9.32 -6.69
CA LEU A 491 23.79 8.68 -7.60
C LEU A 491 24.03 9.06 -9.06
N ALA A 492 24.27 10.33 -9.35
CA ALA A 492 24.57 10.78 -10.72
C ALA A 492 25.83 10.07 -11.28
N ARG A 493 26.91 10.00 -10.49
CA ARG A 493 28.13 9.28 -10.87
C ARG A 493 27.92 7.79 -11.04
N HIS A 494 27.07 7.18 -10.21
CA HIS A 494 26.69 5.78 -10.35
C HIS A 494 26.04 5.51 -11.70
N LEU A 495 25.04 6.31 -12.08
CA LEU A 495 24.35 6.19 -13.37
C LEU A 495 25.31 6.43 -14.54
N GLU A 496 26.17 7.46 -14.46
CA GLU A 496 27.23 7.73 -15.44
C GLU A 496 28.20 6.55 -15.60
N SER A 497 28.66 5.96 -14.48
CA SER A 497 29.57 4.80 -14.50
C SER A 497 28.96 3.55 -15.14
N ARG A 498 27.62 3.47 -15.14
CA ARG A 498 26.83 2.42 -15.78
C ARG A 498 26.49 2.75 -17.24
N GLY A 499 26.84 3.94 -17.73
CA GLY A 499 26.47 4.41 -19.07
C GLY A 499 24.99 4.72 -19.23
N ILE A 500 24.30 5.06 -18.12
CA ILE A 500 22.88 5.39 -18.11
C ILE A 500 22.75 6.91 -18.12
N GLY A 501 22.25 7.47 -19.23
CA GLY A 501 21.92 8.90 -19.32
C GLY A 501 20.72 9.23 -18.43
N ALA A 502 20.89 10.15 -17.48
CA ALA A 502 19.83 10.58 -16.58
C ALA A 502 20.17 11.89 -15.86
N GLU A 503 19.13 12.66 -15.55
CA GLU A 503 19.18 13.77 -14.61
C GLU A 503 18.78 13.30 -13.20
N VAL A 504 19.57 13.66 -12.19
CA VAL A 504 19.26 13.40 -10.78
C VAL A 504 18.99 14.72 -10.08
N ALA A 505 17.75 14.89 -9.60
CA ALA A 505 17.27 16.08 -8.91
C ALA A 505 17.00 15.80 -7.42
N LEU A 506 17.21 16.82 -6.58
CA LEU A 506 16.73 16.83 -5.21
C LEU A 506 15.20 16.99 -5.18
N THR A 507 14.57 16.48 -4.13
CA THR A 507 13.14 16.68 -3.89
C THR A 507 12.92 17.56 -2.65
N GLU A 508 11.67 17.91 -2.35
CA GLU A 508 11.32 18.63 -1.11
C GLU A 508 11.56 17.79 0.15
N ARG A 509 11.67 16.46 0.00
CA ARG A 509 11.99 15.54 1.10
C ARG A 509 13.52 15.40 1.21
N PRO A 510 14.11 15.65 2.39
CA PRO A 510 15.54 15.45 2.63
C PRO A 510 16.00 14.04 2.24
N PHE A 511 17.18 13.96 1.61
CA PHE A 511 17.82 12.70 1.21
C PHE A 511 17.00 11.82 0.25
N VAL A 512 16.02 12.41 -0.44
CA VAL A 512 15.23 11.76 -1.48
C VAL A 512 15.53 12.40 -2.83
N TYR A 513 15.79 11.55 -3.82
CA TYR A 513 16.20 11.93 -5.16
C TYR A 513 15.15 11.51 -6.19
N ARG A 514 15.00 12.32 -7.24
CA ARG A 514 14.24 11.94 -8.44
C ARG A 514 15.21 11.73 -9.60
N VAL A 515 15.13 10.56 -10.23
CA VAL A 515 15.88 10.24 -11.45
C VAL A 515 14.96 10.41 -12.65
N ARG A 516 15.37 11.21 -13.62
CA ARG A 516 14.72 11.33 -14.94
C ARG A 516 15.67 10.78 -15.98
N TYR A 517 15.35 9.63 -16.55
CA TYR A 517 16.21 8.98 -17.54
C TYR A 517 16.11 9.68 -18.89
N GLU A 518 17.25 9.82 -19.56
CA GLU A 518 17.30 10.32 -20.93
C GLU A 518 16.66 9.29 -21.87
N LEU A 519 15.87 9.78 -22.83
CA LEU A 519 15.27 8.96 -23.86
C LEU A 519 16.13 8.97 -25.13
N PRO A 520 16.08 7.90 -25.94
CA PRO A 520 16.76 7.89 -27.23
C PRO A 520 16.22 8.99 -28.17
N ASP A 521 17.10 9.64 -28.93
CA ASP A 521 16.75 10.55 -30.03
C ASP A 521 17.21 9.93 -31.37
N PRO A 522 16.30 9.64 -32.32
CA PRO A 522 14.85 9.85 -32.26
C PRO A 522 14.15 8.92 -31.27
N HIS A 523 13.01 9.38 -30.74
CA HIS A 523 12.16 8.59 -29.85
C HIS A 523 11.76 7.25 -30.49
N PRO A 524 11.85 6.12 -29.76
CA PRO A 524 11.43 4.83 -30.28
C PRO A 524 9.91 4.73 -30.40
N LEU A 525 9.41 4.01 -31.40
CA LEU A 525 7.97 3.80 -31.54
C LEU A 525 7.43 2.97 -30.36
N VAL A 526 6.42 3.51 -29.66
CA VAL A 526 5.64 2.83 -28.61
C VAL A 526 4.29 2.41 -29.18
N SER A 527 3.96 1.12 -29.05
CA SER A 527 2.65 0.60 -29.42
C SER A 527 1.76 0.42 -28.21
N VAL A 528 0.69 1.20 -28.13
CA VAL A 528 -0.35 1.07 -27.10
C VAL A 528 -1.34 0.00 -27.52
N VAL A 529 -1.50 -1.05 -26.72
CA VAL A 529 -2.41 -2.17 -27.00
C VAL A 529 -3.61 -2.07 -26.06
N ILE A 530 -4.80 -1.90 -26.63
CA ILE A 530 -6.05 -1.67 -25.89
C ILE A 530 -7.10 -2.72 -26.28
N PRO A 531 -7.24 -3.82 -25.53
CA PRO A 531 -8.38 -4.73 -25.68
C PRO A 531 -9.70 -4.03 -25.40
N SER A 532 -10.68 -4.19 -26.27
CA SER A 532 -11.96 -3.47 -26.18
C SER A 532 -13.14 -4.33 -26.61
N ARG A 533 -14.24 -4.21 -25.85
CA ARG A 533 -15.58 -4.72 -26.19
C ARG A 533 -16.63 -3.77 -25.63
N ASP A 534 -17.49 -3.25 -26.52
CA ASP A 534 -18.59 -2.34 -26.17
C ASP A 534 -18.14 -1.16 -25.26
N HIS A 535 -19.03 -0.61 -24.41
CA HIS A 535 -18.76 0.49 -23.47
C HIS A 535 -18.00 1.67 -24.11
N VAL A 536 -18.54 2.19 -25.21
CA VAL A 536 -17.87 3.20 -26.04
C VAL A 536 -17.48 4.47 -25.29
N ASP A 537 -18.22 4.85 -24.25
CA ASP A 537 -17.92 6.03 -23.44
C ASP A 537 -16.59 5.91 -22.68
N LEU A 538 -16.30 4.73 -22.12
CA LEU A 538 -15.03 4.47 -21.43
C LEU A 538 -13.87 4.49 -22.43
N LEU A 539 -14.03 3.79 -23.55
CA LEU A 539 -13.00 3.78 -24.60
C LEU A 539 -12.77 5.19 -25.14
N ARG A 540 -13.81 6.00 -25.29
CA ARG A 540 -13.70 7.40 -25.74
C ARG A 540 -12.90 8.25 -24.74
N SER A 541 -13.11 8.09 -23.43
CA SER A 541 -12.31 8.78 -22.41
C SER A 541 -10.84 8.33 -22.44
N CYS A 542 -10.61 7.02 -22.54
CA CYS A 542 -9.27 6.44 -22.63
C CYS A 542 -8.51 6.96 -23.87
N MET A 543 -9.11 6.84 -25.06
CA MET A 543 -8.51 7.30 -26.30
C MET A 543 -8.33 8.83 -26.35
N GLY A 544 -9.30 9.60 -25.85
CA GLY A 544 -9.22 11.05 -25.80
C GLY A 544 -8.10 11.52 -24.88
N SER A 545 -8.02 10.99 -23.66
CA SER A 545 -6.92 11.31 -22.74
C SER A 545 -5.56 10.89 -23.29
N LEU A 546 -5.44 9.68 -23.87
CA LEU A 546 -4.22 9.21 -24.48
C LEU A 546 -3.73 10.09 -25.64
N LEU A 547 -4.61 10.41 -26.60
CA LEU A 547 -4.24 11.11 -27.83
C LEU A 547 -4.10 12.62 -27.64
N GLU A 548 -4.84 13.22 -26.70
CA GLU A 548 -4.87 14.66 -26.50
C GLU A 548 -3.95 15.13 -25.35
N HIS A 549 -3.70 14.28 -24.35
CA HIS A 549 -2.94 14.67 -23.15
C HIS A 549 -1.53 14.09 -23.09
N SER A 550 -1.23 12.98 -23.80
CA SER A 550 0.13 12.45 -23.85
C SER A 550 1.05 13.37 -24.65
N ALA A 551 2.25 13.64 -24.12
CA ALA A 551 3.28 14.45 -24.79
C ALA A 551 4.15 13.65 -25.77
N TYR A 552 4.02 12.31 -25.79
CA TYR A 552 4.90 11.45 -26.57
C TYR A 552 4.56 11.44 -28.07
N ASP A 553 5.54 11.71 -28.91
CA ASP A 553 5.36 11.95 -30.34
C ASP A 553 5.49 10.70 -31.23
N ALA A 554 6.14 9.64 -30.73
CA ALA A 554 6.38 8.39 -31.46
C ALA A 554 5.42 7.27 -31.00
N LEU A 555 4.11 7.50 -31.13
CA LEU A 555 3.07 6.61 -30.61
C LEU A 555 2.20 6.00 -31.73
N GLU A 556 1.86 4.71 -31.61
CA GLU A 556 0.71 4.11 -32.31
C GLU A 556 -0.25 3.46 -31.31
N VAL A 557 -1.53 3.36 -31.69
CA VAL A 557 -2.55 2.69 -30.88
C VAL A 557 -3.16 1.53 -31.66
N VAL A 558 -3.13 0.35 -31.06
CA VAL A 558 -3.74 -0.89 -31.55
C VAL A 558 -4.92 -1.23 -30.65
N VAL A 559 -6.12 -0.86 -31.07
CA VAL A 559 -7.36 -1.27 -30.41
C VAL A 559 -7.69 -2.69 -30.86
N VAL A 560 -7.80 -3.61 -29.92
CA VAL A 560 -8.10 -5.03 -30.18
C VAL A 560 -9.57 -5.26 -29.95
N GLU A 561 -10.32 -5.32 -31.05
CA GLU A 561 -11.76 -5.50 -31.04
C GLU A 561 -12.11 -6.95 -30.70
N ASN A 562 -13.03 -7.13 -29.74
CA ASN A 562 -13.45 -8.43 -29.27
C ASN A 562 -14.98 -8.58 -29.23
N ASN A 563 -15.60 -8.93 -30.36
CA ASN A 563 -17.02 -9.28 -30.44
C ASN A 563 -17.97 -8.21 -29.84
N SER A 564 -17.71 -6.93 -30.10
CA SER A 564 -18.60 -5.82 -29.76
C SER A 564 -19.93 -5.96 -30.51
N GLU A 565 -21.03 -5.83 -29.79
CA GLU A 565 -22.40 -6.04 -30.27
C GLU A 565 -23.11 -4.70 -30.57
N LEU A 566 -22.68 -3.61 -29.93
CA LEU A 566 -23.34 -2.32 -30.04
C LEU A 566 -22.91 -1.56 -31.32
N PRO A 567 -23.85 -1.05 -32.13
CA PRO A 567 -23.53 -0.30 -33.34
C PRO A 567 -22.70 0.96 -33.09
N GLU A 568 -22.90 1.63 -31.95
CA GLU A 568 -22.18 2.84 -31.55
C GLU A 568 -20.68 2.59 -31.34
N THR A 569 -20.29 1.41 -30.83
CA THR A 569 -18.90 1.02 -30.68
C THR A 569 -18.22 0.83 -32.05
N ARG A 570 -18.93 0.19 -32.99
CA ARG A 570 -18.44 0.01 -34.37
C ARG A 570 -18.30 1.34 -35.12
N ALA A 571 -19.26 2.25 -34.93
CA ALA A 571 -19.19 3.60 -35.48
C ALA A 571 -17.98 4.36 -34.92
N TYR A 572 -17.77 4.29 -33.60
CA TYR A 572 -16.63 4.95 -32.96
C TYR A 572 -15.28 4.42 -33.46
N TYR A 573 -15.11 3.11 -33.65
CA TYR A 573 -13.90 2.52 -34.24
C TYR A 573 -13.58 3.12 -35.62
N HIS A 574 -14.58 3.22 -36.49
CA HIS A 574 -14.41 3.85 -37.80
C HIS A 574 -13.99 5.32 -37.67
N ASP A 575 -14.68 6.07 -36.81
CA ASP A 575 -14.45 7.51 -36.65
C ASP A 575 -13.07 7.83 -36.05
N VAL A 576 -12.64 7.09 -35.02
CA VAL A 576 -11.33 7.32 -34.39
C VAL A 576 -10.18 6.96 -35.34
N GLN A 577 -10.31 5.88 -36.12
CA GLN A 577 -9.32 5.51 -37.14
C GLN A 577 -9.24 6.54 -38.27
N ALA A 578 -10.37 7.08 -38.71
CA ALA A 578 -10.40 8.12 -39.74
C ALA A 578 -9.77 9.42 -39.24
N SER A 579 -10.06 9.80 -37.99
CA SER A 579 -9.59 11.06 -37.38
C SER A 579 -8.10 11.03 -37.03
N HIS A 580 -7.54 9.85 -36.75
CA HIS A 580 -6.13 9.66 -36.36
C HIS A 580 -5.43 8.68 -37.29
N SER A 581 -5.61 8.89 -38.60
CA SER A 581 -5.04 8.03 -39.65
C SER A 581 -3.51 7.93 -39.54
N GLY A 582 -2.99 6.70 -39.49
CA GLY A 582 -1.56 6.43 -39.33
C GLY A 582 -1.12 6.22 -37.88
N ILE A 583 -1.91 6.68 -36.90
CA ILE A 583 -1.66 6.50 -35.46
C ILE A 583 -2.52 5.37 -34.90
N VAL A 584 -3.84 5.40 -35.16
CA VAL A 584 -4.80 4.46 -34.59
C VAL A 584 -5.17 3.36 -35.59
N ARG A 585 -5.15 2.11 -35.13
CA ARG A 585 -5.61 0.93 -35.86
C ARG A 585 -6.51 0.10 -34.98
N VAL A 586 -7.62 -0.37 -35.55
CA VAL A 586 -8.46 -1.38 -34.92
C VAL A 586 -8.18 -2.70 -35.60
N ILE A 587 -7.84 -3.73 -34.82
CA ILE A 587 -7.70 -5.10 -35.30
C ILE A 587 -8.88 -5.92 -34.81
N ASP A 588 -9.41 -6.75 -35.70
CA ASP A 588 -10.52 -7.64 -35.38
C ASP A 588 -10.01 -8.99 -34.88
N ALA A 589 -10.15 -9.24 -33.57
CA ALA A 589 -9.83 -10.51 -32.93
C ALA A 589 -11.06 -11.41 -32.74
N SER A 590 -12.25 -11.01 -33.23
CA SER A 590 -13.50 -11.77 -33.10
C SER A 590 -13.41 -13.19 -33.68
N SER A 591 -12.60 -13.36 -34.74
CA SER A 591 -12.38 -14.63 -35.43
C SER A 591 -11.67 -15.69 -34.58
N GLN A 592 -11.06 -15.31 -33.45
CA GLN A 592 -10.43 -16.23 -32.48
C GLN A 592 -11.47 -16.81 -31.50
N ALA A 593 -12.61 -17.24 -32.05
CA ALA A 593 -13.85 -17.54 -31.33
C ALA A 593 -13.66 -18.57 -30.19
N GLY A 594 -14.16 -18.22 -29.01
CA GLY A 594 -14.14 -19.03 -27.79
C GLY A 594 -14.65 -18.24 -26.57
N GLU A 595 -14.46 -18.78 -25.36
CA GLU A 595 -14.70 -18.03 -24.13
C GLU A 595 -13.79 -16.78 -24.07
N PHE A 596 -14.26 -15.71 -23.44
CA PHE A 596 -13.50 -14.47 -23.27
C PHE A 596 -12.13 -14.74 -22.62
N ASN A 597 -11.07 -14.27 -23.27
CA ASN A 597 -9.70 -14.43 -22.82
C ASN A 597 -8.91 -13.13 -23.05
N TYR A 598 -8.66 -12.41 -21.97
CA TYR A 598 -7.93 -11.14 -21.99
C TYR A 598 -6.49 -11.31 -22.49
N SER A 599 -5.79 -12.32 -22.00
CA SER A 599 -4.41 -12.64 -22.40
C SER A 599 -4.28 -12.85 -23.91
N ARG A 600 -5.26 -13.54 -24.52
CA ARG A 600 -5.29 -13.73 -25.98
C ARG A 600 -5.43 -12.41 -26.74
N LEU A 601 -6.28 -11.50 -26.27
CA LEU A 601 -6.46 -10.18 -26.90
C LEU A 601 -5.19 -9.34 -26.80
N VAL A 602 -4.54 -9.35 -25.63
CA VAL A 602 -3.24 -8.73 -25.42
C VAL A 602 -2.20 -9.30 -26.39
N ASN A 603 -2.10 -10.63 -26.52
CA ASN A 603 -1.18 -11.29 -27.44
C ASN A 603 -1.45 -10.94 -28.91
N ALA A 604 -2.73 -10.90 -29.32
CA ALA A 604 -3.12 -10.52 -30.68
C ALA A 604 -2.74 -9.06 -31.00
N GLY A 605 -2.98 -8.15 -30.04
CA GLY A 605 -2.57 -6.75 -30.16
C GLY A 605 -1.06 -6.57 -30.22
N ALA A 606 -0.33 -7.25 -29.32
CA ALA A 606 1.13 -7.25 -29.30
C ALA A 606 1.71 -7.79 -30.61
N ALA A 607 1.13 -8.85 -31.19
CA ALA A 607 1.57 -9.39 -32.48
C ALA A 607 1.35 -8.39 -33.63
N ALA A 608 0.28 -7.60 -33.59
CA ALA A 608 -0.03 -6.58 -34.60
C ALA A 608 0.70 -5.24 -34.41
N ALA A 609 1.30 -5.02 -33.23
CA ALA A 609 2.11 -3.85 -32.91
C ALA A 609 3.39 -3.77 -33.77
N ARG A 610 3.92 -2.57 -33.93
CA ARG A 610 5.11 -2.25 -34.74
C ARG A 610 6.23 -1.61 -33.92
N GLY A 611 5.90 -1.10 -32.74
CA GLY A 611 6.82 -0.45 -31.82
C GLY A 611 7.81 -1.41 -31.18
N SER A 612 8.98 -0.90 -30.86
CA SER A 612 9.99 -1.65 -30.08
C SER A 612 9.60 -1.75 -28.61
N TYR A 613 8.63 -0.96 -28.18
CA TYR A 613 8.04 -0.99 -26.85
C TYR A 613 6.53 -1.24 -26.94
N LEU A 614 6.02 -1.99 -25.97
CA LEU A 614 4.60 -2.25 -25.80
C LEU A 614 4.13 -1.53 -24.54
N LEU A 615 3.01 -0.81 -24.66
CA LEU A 615 2.25 -0.28 -23.54
C LEU A 615 0.88 -0.97 -23.52
N LEU A 616 0.66 -1.86 -22.57
CA LEU A 616 -0.62 -2.50 -22.34
C LEU A 616 -1.50 -1.55 -21.53
N LEU A 617 -2.70 -1.26 -22.02
CA LEU A 617 -3.60 -0.28 -21.41
C LEU A 617 -5.03 -0.79 -21.47
N ASN A 618 -5.75 -0.76 -20.34
CA ASN A 618 -7.18 -1.09 -20.34
C ASN A 618 -7.99 0.02 -21.02
N ASN A 619 -9.15 -0.32 -21.57
CA ASN A 619 -10.04 0.65 -22.24
C ASN A 619 -10.79 1.57 -21.27
N ASP A 620 -10.68 1.36 -19.96
CA ASP A 620 -11.33 2.11 -18.88
C ASP A 620 -10.34 2.90 -18.01
N THR A 621 -9.19 3.24 -18.57
CA THR A 621 -8.21 4.16 -17.99
C THR A 621 -8.38 5.60 -18.49
N GLU A 622 -7.90 6.57 -17.74
CA GLU A 622 -7.81 7.97 -18.16
C GLU A 622 -6.47 8.57 -17.74
N VAL A 623 -5.71 9.13 -18.68
CA VAL A 623 -4.36 9.68 -18.44
C VAL A 623 -4.43 10.95 -17.58
N ILE A 624 -3.60 11.02 -16.53
CA ILE A 624 -3.43 12.22 -15.68
C ILE A 624 -2.09 12.89 -15.99
N SER A 625 -0.97 12.15 -15.91
CA SER A 625 0.36 12.69 -16.20
C SER A 625 0.61 12.77 -17.71
N THR A 626 0.93 13.95 -18.22
CA THR A 626 1.18 14.16 -19.66
C THR A 626 2.43 13.43 -20.16
N ASP A 627 3.42 13.25 -19.29
CA ASP A 627 4.73 12.62 -19.56
C ASP A 627 4.80 11.15 -19.12
N PHE A 628 3.64 10.48 -18.94
CA PHE A 628 3.61 9.13 -18.39
C PHE A 628 4.33 8.09 -19.25
N VAL A 629 4.31 8.23 -20.59
CA VAL A 629 5.00 7.32 -21.51
C VAL A 629 6.50 7.50 -21.38
N GLU A 630 6.97 8.75 -21.36
CA GLU A 630 8.37 9.14 -21.18
C GLU A 630 8.91 8.62 -19.86
N GLU A 631 8.15 8.81 -18.77
CA GLU A 631 8.50 8.35 -17.44
C GLU A 631 8.65 6.82 -17.41
N MET A 632 7.68 6.07 -17.95
CA MET A 632 7.75 4.60 -17.98
C MET A 632 8.86 4.09 -18.92
N LEU A 633 9.01 4.70 -20.09
CA LEU A 633 10.05 4.38 -21.08
C LEU A 633 11.45 4.65 -20.53
N GLY A 634 11.61 5.69 -19.70
CA GLY A 634 12.86 6.06 -19.06
C GLY A 634 13.45 4.92 -18.23
N TYR A 635 12.65 4.29 -17.36
CA TYR A 635 13.11 3.11 -16.61
C TYR A 635 13.53 1.95 -17.52
N LEU A 636 12.86 1.79 -18.68
CA LEU A 636 13.17 0.79 -19.70
C LEU A 636 14.39 1.16 -20.57
N GLN A 637 15.11 2.24 -20.28
CA GLN A 637 16.46 2.43 -20.83
C GLN A 637 17.51 1.61 -20.08
N ARG A 638 17.16 1.08 -18.92
CA ARG A 638 18.00 0.15 -18.17
C ARG A 638 17.74 -1.29 -18.63
N PRO A 639 18.78 -2.05 -19.05
CA PRO A 639 18.60 -3.41 -19.56
C PRO A 639 18.08 -4.40 -18.50
N GLU A 640 18.36 -4.15 -17.22
CA GLU A 640 17.89 -4.97 -16.11
C GLU A 640 16.39 -4.81 -15.81
N VAL A 641 15.71 -3.77 -16.31
CA VAL A 641 14.26 -3.56 -16.09
C VAL A 641 13.48 -4.26 -17.18
N GLY A 642 12.60 -5.19 -16.81
CA GLY A 642 11.75 -5.91 -17.76
C GLY A 642 10.38 -5.29 -17.95
N VAL A 643 9.77 -4.78 -16.87
CA VAL A 643 8.39 -4.28 -16.86
C VAL A 643 8.30 -3.04 -15.97
N VAL A 644 7.52 -2.05 -16.41
CA VAL A 644 7.21 -0.83 -15.65
C VAL A 644 5.70 -0.69 -15.49
N GLY A 645 5.22 -0.38 -14.29
CA GLY A 645 3.82 -0.11 -13.99
C GLY A 645 3.60 1.32 -13.47
N ALA A 646 2.47 1.91 -13.87
CA ALA A 646 2.04 3.23 -13.45
C ALA A 646 1.36 3.23 -12.08
N LYS A 647 1.15 4.41 -11.49
CA LYS A 647 0.25 4.60 -10.34
C LYS A 647 -1.17 4.82 -10.83
N LEU A 648 -2.10 4.06 -10.27
CA LEU A 648 -3.51 4.12 -10.66
C LEU A 648 -4.36 4.62 -9.51
N TYR A 649 -5.33 5.47 -9.84
CA TYR A 649 -6.32 5.99 -8.91
C TYR A 649 -7.71 5.49 -9.24
N PHE A 650 -8.50 5.29 -8.19
CA PHE A 650 -9.95 5.18 -8.33
C PHE A 650 -10.55 6.55 -8.71
N ARG A 651 -11.83 6.54 -9.09
CA ARG A 651 -12.59 7.76 -9.47
C ARG A 651 -12.65 8.84 -8.39
N ASP A 652 -12.52 8.46 -7.13
CA ASP A 652 -12.49 9.37 -5.98
C ASP A 652 -11.07 9.92 -5.67
N GLY A 653 -10.07 9.59 -6.50
CA GLY A 653 -8.70 10.05 -6.33
C GLY A 653 -7.88 9.25 -5.32
N LEU A 654 -8.45 8.23 -4.67
CA LEU A 654 -7.68 7.36 -3.79
C LEU A 654 -6.87 6.33 -4.59
N THR A 655 -5.73 5.94 -4.06
CA THR A 655 -4.80 5.01 -4.70
C THR A 655 -5.46 3.64 -4.89
N GLN A 656 -5.46 3.14 -6.12
CA GLN A 656 -5.86 1.79 -6.47
C GLN A 656 -4.63 0.87 -6.63
N HIS A 657 -3.56 1.36 -7.25
CA HIS A 657 -2.36 0.58 -7.51
C HIS A 657 -1.09 1.36 -7.23
N ALA A 658 -0.22 0.75 -6.42
CA ALA A 658 1.14 1.22 -6.12
C ALA A 658 2.10 0.02 -6.01
N GLY A 659 2.16 -0.79 -7.08
CA GLY A 659 2.80 -2.10 -7.09
C GLY A 659 1.88 -3.24 -6.66
N MET A 660 2.34 -4.49 -6.78
CA MET A 660 1.65 -5.70 -6.31
C MET A 660 2.61 -6.67 -5.62
N LEU A 661 2.10 -7.32 -4.58
CA LEU A 661 2.82 -8.32 -3.78
C LEU A 661 2.01 -9.59 -3.66
N VAL A 662 2.69 -10.71 -3.47
CA VAL A 662 2.05 -12.00 -3.14
C VAL A 662 2.06 -12.18 -1.62
N GLY A 663 0.98 -12.73 -1.07
CA GLY A 663 0.91 -13.03 0.36
C GLY A 663 -0.44 -12.67 0.94
N PRO A 664 -0.84 -11.38 0.95
CA PRO A 664 -2.01 -10.97 1.69
C PRO A 664 -3.27 -11.76 1.29
N HIS A 665 -3.88 -12.42 2.28
CA HIS A 665 -5.06 -13.27 2.13
C HIS A 665 -4.87 -14.47 1.17
N GLY A 666 -3.64 -14.97 1.05
CA GLY A 666 -3.30 -16.16 0.26
C GLY A 666 -3.37 -15.95 -1.25
N ALA A 667 -3.23 -14.72 -1.72
CA ALA A 667 -3.25 -14.37 -3.14
C ALA A 667 -2.32 -13.20 -3.45
N VAL A 668 -2.69 -12.39 -4.44
CA VAL A 668 -1.99 -11.17 -4.84
C VAL A 668 -2.78 -9.97 -4.33
N ALA A 669 -2.09 -8.98 -3.81
CA ALA A 669 -2.69 -7.76 -3.29
C ALA A 669 -2.03 -6.50 -3.85
N HIS A 670 -2.81 -5.43 -3.90
CA HIS A 670 -2.35 -4.07 -4.16
C HIS A 670 -2.03 -3.42 -2.80
N PRO A 671 -0.76 -3.36 -2.37
CA PRO A 671 -0.42 -2.66 -1.14
C PRO A 671 -0.77 -1.17 -1.23
N ASN A 672 -1.01 -0.54 -0.08
CA ASN A 672 -1.33 0.89 0.03
C ASN A 672 -2.61 1.33 -0.72
N GLN A 673 -3.50 0.41 -1.05
CA GLN A 673 -4.81 0.74 -1.63
C GLN A 673 -5.59 1.68 -0.69
N ASP A 674 -6.47 2.50 -1.25
CA ASP A 674 -7.28 3.50 -0.53
C ASP A 674 -6.46 4.62 0.14
N PHE A 675 -5.15 4.71 -0.10
CA PHE A 675 -4.35 5.85 0.38
C PHE A 675 -4.63 7.11 -0.42
N PRO A 676 -4.69 8.29 0.24
CA PRO A 676 -4.58 9.58 -0.44
C PRO A 676 -3.31 9.65 -1.30
N PRO A 677 -3.30 10.40 -2.42
CA PRO A 677 -2.19 10.37 -3.38
C PRO A 677 -0.80 10.61 -2.77
N GLN A 678 -0.69 11.49 -1.79
CA GLN A 678 0.58 11.89 -1.15
C GLN A 678 0.94 11.03 0.07
N ARG A 679 0.06 10.14 0.53
CA ARG A 679 0.35 9.30 1.70
C ARG A 679 1.43 8.29 1.34
N GLU A 680 2.56 8.37 2.04
CA GLU A 680 3.77 7.65 1.64
C GLU A 680 3.69 6.13 1.87
N GLY A 681 3.07 5.71 2.97
CA GLY A 681 3.05 4.32 3.42
C GLY A 681 4.38 3.82 3.97
N TYR A 682 4.48 2.50 4.12
CA TYR A 682 5.68 1.86 4.67
C TYR A 682 6.88 2.04 3.73
N LEU A 683 8.00 2.52 4.27
CA LEU A 683 9.20 2.91 3.52
C LEU A 683 8.92 3.84 2.32
N SER A 684 7.83 4.61 2.41
CA SER A 684 7.36 5.53 1.37
C SER A 684 7.07 4.89 0.01
N ARG A 685 6.78 3.58 -0.01
CA ARG A 685 6.61 2.78 -1.24
C ARG A 685 5.37 3.12 -2.08
N ALA A 686 4.44 3.93 -1.57
CA ALA A 686 3.29 4.40 -2.35
C ALA A 686 3.61 5.65 -3.21
N VAL A 687 4.74 6.31 -2.94
CA VAL A 687 5.12 7.59 -3.57
C VAL A 687 6.58 7.63 -4.03
N ARG A 688 7.29 6.50 -3.94
CA ARG A 688 8.67 6.34 -4.44
C ARG A 688 8.74 5.22 -5.46
N PRO A 689 9.57 5.37 -6.51
CA PRO A 689 9.94 4.27 -7.38
C PRO A 689 10.47 3.07 -6.58
N GLY A 690 10.13 1.87 -7.02
CA GLY A 690 10.54 0.66 -6.33
C GLY A 690 10.27 -0.59 -7.11
N ASN A 691 11.01 -1.65 -6.79
CA ASN A 691 10.78 -2.97 -7.31
C ASN A 691 9.70 -3.70 -6.51
N PHE A 692 8.84 -4.44 -7.22
CA PHE A 692 7.74 -5.24 -6.71
C PHE A 692 7.70 -6.59 -7.42
N SER A 693 6.92 -7.54 -6.90
CA SER A 693 6.78 -8.85 -7.54
C SER A 693 5.97 -8.80 -8.84
N ALA A 694 5.03 -7.85 -8.91
CA ALA A 694 4.23 -7.58 -10.10
C ALA A 694 3.73 -6.14 -10.13
N VAL A 695 3.23 -5.74 -11.30
CA VAL A 695 2.41 -4.54 -11.53
C VAL A 695 1.20 -4.94 -12.38
N THR A 696 0.11 -4.19 -12.26
CA THR A 696 -1.15 -4.56 -12.93
C THR A 696 -1.09 -4.34 -14.44
N GLY A 697 -1.79 -5.20 -15.19
CA GLY A 697 -1.96 -5.08 -16.63
C GLY A 697 -2.86 -3.93 -17.08
N ALA A 698 -3.43 -3.14 -16.15
CA ALA A 698 -4.25 -1.98 -16.50
C ALA A 698 -3.42 -0.84 -17.13
N CYS A 699 -2.16 -0.68 -16.73
CA CYS A 699 -1.18 0.17 -17.40
C CYS A 699 0.24 -0.37 -17.15
N GLN A 700 0.77 -1.12 -18.12
CA GLN A 700 2.03 -1.84 -18.02
C GLN A 700 2.88 -1.62 -19.28
N MET A 701 4.14 -1.22 -19.14
CA MET A 701 5.05 -0.97 -20.27
C MET A 701 6.27 -1.90 -20.23
N MET A 702 6.72 -2.35 -21.40
CA MET A 702 7.87 -3.25 -21.55
C MET A 702 8.53 -3.10 -22.92
N ARG A 703 9.76 -3.59 -23.05
CA ARG A 703 10.38 -3.83 -24.37
C ARG A 703 9.65 -4.99 -25.07
N ARG A 704 9.40 -4.86 -26.36
CA ARG A 704 8.75 -5.91 -27.17
C ARG A 704 9.51 -7.24 -27.09
N GLU A 705 10.84 -7.18 -27.14
CA GLU A 705 11.71 -8.37 -27.01
C GLU A 705 11.50 -9.11 -25.69
N VAL A 706 11.23 -8.39 -24.58
CA VAL A 706 10.99 -9.01 -23.27
C VAL A 706 9.65 -9.72 -23.26
N PHE A 707 8.62 -9.12 -23.87
CA PHE A 707 7.32 -9.75 -24.03
C PHE A 707 7.41 -11.03 -24.88
N GLU A 708 8.14 -10.97 -26.00
CA GLU A 708 8.36 -12.11 -26.90
C GLU A 708 9.21 -13.22 -26.26
N GLU A 709 10.26 -12.86 -25.51
CA GLU A 709 11.17 -13.81 -24.84
C GLU A 709 10.42 -14.74 -23.88
N VAL A 710 9.47 -14.20 -23.12
CA VAL A 710 8.67 -15.01 -22.18
C VAL A 710 7.42 -15.63 -22.81
N GLY A 711 7.16 -15.38 -24.09
CA GLY A 711 6.01 -15.93 -24.82
C GLY A 711 4.68 -15.18 -24.62
N GLY A 712 4.74 -13.89 -24.26
CA GLY A 712 3.57 -13.03 -24.05
C GLY A 712 2.76 -13.37 -22.80
N TYR A 713 1.49 -12.98 -22.76
CA TYR A 713 0.58 -13.37 -21.69
C TYR A 713 0.16 -14.83 -21.86
N ASP A 714 0.12 -15.59 -20.78
CA ASP A 714 -0.32 -16.98 -20.83
C ASP A 714 -1.86 -17.05 -20.91
N GLU A 715 -2.37 -17.67 -21.96
CA GLU A 715 -3.80 -17.79 -22.22
C GLU A 715 -4.53 -18.72 -21.25
N ASP A 716 -3.84 -19.55 -20.45
CA ASP A 716 -4.47 -20.31 -19.37
C ASP A 716 -4.94 -19.37 -18.22
N PHE A 717 -4.32 -18.20 -18.09
CA PHE A 717 -4.76 -17.10 -17.24
C PHE A 717 -5.68 -16.16 -18.02
N ALA A 718 -6.91 -16.61 -18.29
CA ALA A 718 -7.81 -15.90 -19.20
C ALA A 718 -8.24 -14.52 -18.69
N VAL A 719 -8.39 -14.31 -17.37
CA VAL A 719 -8.89 -13.04 -16.82
C VAL A 719 -8.07 -12.53 -15.64
N GLY A 720 -7.85 -13.36 -14.63
CA GLY A 720 -7.08 -13.04 -13.43
C GLY A 720 -5.66 -13.59 -13.49
N PHE A 721 -4.77 -13.01 -12.70
CA PHE A 721 -3.36 -13.41 -12.55
C PHE A 721 -2.49 -13.38 -13.81
N ASN A 722 -2.99 -12.95 -14.98
CA ASN A 722 -2.21 -12.91 -16.22
C ASN A 722 -1.02 -11.94 -16.15
N ASP A 723 -1.26 -10.73 -15.67
CA ASP A 723 -0.27 -9.69 -15.42
C ASP A 723 0.76 -10.12 -14.36
N VAL A 724 0.29 -10.77 -13.29
CA VAL A 724 1.15 -11.29 -12.22
C VAL A 724 2.03 -12.43 -12.73
N ASP A 725 1.45 -13.43 -13.39
CA ASP A 725 2.22 -14.54 -13.98
C ASP A 725 3.23 -14.03 -15.00
N PHE A 726 2.84 -13.08 -15.85
CA PHE A 726 3.76 -12.42 -16.79
C PHE A 726 4.93 -11.77 -16.06
N CYS A 727 4.67 -10.97 -15.02
CA CYS A 727 5.72 -10.35 -14.20
C CYS A 727 6.65 -11.39 -13.57
N PHE A 728 6.12 -12.51 -13.08
CA PHE A 728 6.93 -13.60 -12.50
C PHE A 728 7.79 -14.31 -13.55
N ARG A 729 7.27 -14.55 -14.76
CA ARG A 729 8.07 -15.10 -15.87
C ARG A 729 9.18 -14.14 -16.29
N VAL A 730 8.90 -12.84 -16.36
CA VAL A 730 9.94 -11.84 -16.64
C VAL A 730 10.99 -11.82 -15.52
N ARG A 731 10.58 -11.87 -14.26
CA ARG A 731 11.53 -11.96 -13.13
C ARG A 731 12.39 -13.21 -13.14
N ALA A 732 11.86 -14.34 -13.59
CA ALA A 732 12.62 -15.59 -13.74
C ALA A 732 13.77 -15.48 -14.76
N THR A 733 13.76 -14.45 -15.62
CA THR A 733 14.88 -14.11 -16.53
C THR A 733 15.96 -13.24 -15.88
N GLY A 734 15.82 -12.90 -14.59
CA GLY A 734 16.73 -12.01 -13.87
C GLY A 734 16.41 -10.52 -14.01
N ARG A 735 15.25 -10.17 -14.58
CA ARG A 735 14.82 -8.78 -14.79
C ARG A 735 13.95 -8.24 -13.65
N LEU A 736 14.02 -6.93 -13.45
CA LEU A 736 13.25 -6.19 -12.46
C LEU A 736 11.85 -5.85 -12.99
N VAL A 737 10.88 -5.81 -12.07
CA VAL A 737 9.57 -5.20 -12.27
C VAL A 737 9.53 -3.94 -11.43
N THR A 738 9.32 -2.79 -12.08
CA THR A 738 9.42 -1.47 -11.48
C THR A 738 8.06 -0.81 -11.43
N PHE A 739 7.68 -0.28 -10.27
CA PHE A 739 6.59 0.66 -10.13
C PHE A 739 7.15 2.08 -10.14
N THR A 740 6.53 2.99 -10.89
CA THR A 740 6.81 4.43 -10.81
C THR A 740 5.57 5.19 -10.34
N PRO A 741 5.69 6.06 -9.31
CA PRO A 741 4.60 6.88 -8.83
C PRO A 741 4.33 8.11 -9.71
N TYR A 742 5.16 8.36 -10.74
CA TYR A 742 5.16 9.58 -11.53
C TYR A 742 4.36 9.46 -12.85
N ALA A 743 4.08 8.23 -13.28
CA ALA A 743 3.11 7.95 -14.34
C ALA A 743 1.73 7.72 -13.69
N GLU A 744 0.81 8.67 -13.83
CA GLU A 744 -0.48 8.66 -13.11
C GLU A 744 -1.66 8.55 -14.06
N LEU A 745 -2.59 7.65 -13.75
CA LEU A 745 -3.84 7.45 -14.50
C LEU A 745 -5.00 7.16 -13.54
N TYR A 746 -6.22 7.51 -13.93
CA TYR A 746 -7.41 6.89 -13.35
C TYR A 746 -7.64 5.52 -14.00
N HIS A 747 -8.21 4.59 -13.25
CA HIS A 747 -8.73 3.33 -13.78
C HIS A 747 -10.09 3.04 -13.15
N TYR A 748 -11.13 3.12 -13.96
CA TYR A 748 -12.54 3.02 -13.56
C TYR A 748 -13.01 1.56 -13.42
N GLU A 749 -12.18 0.74 -12.76
CA GLU A 749 -12.30 -0.70 -12.61
C GLU A 749 -13.73 -1.21 -12.32
N PHE A 750 -14.02 -2.45 -12.73
CA PHE A 750 -15.31 -3.16 -12.58
C PHE A 750 -16.49 -2.61 -13.37
N VAL A 751 -16.37 -1.44 -14.02
CA VAL A 751 -17.45 -0.88 -14.86
C VAL A 751 -17.67 -1.70 -16.14
N SER A 752 -16.59 -2.22 -16.74
CA SER A 752 -16.64 -3.03 -17.96
C SER A 752 -16.77 -4.55 -17.68
N ARG A 753 -16.24 -5.04 -16.55
CA ARG A 753 -16.08 -6.49 -16.27
C ARG A 753 -17.04 -7.06 -15.22
N GLY A 754 -17.41 -6.29 -14.20
CA GLY A 754 -18.05 -6.78 -12.97
C GLY A 754 -17.18 -7.77 -12.16
N ARG A 755 -17.43 -7.95 -10.86
CA ARG A 755 -16.64 -8.86 -10.00
C ARG A 755 -16.97 -10.34 -10.18
N GLU A 756 -15.99 -11.18 -9.85
CA GLU A 756 -16.08 -12.64 -9.90
C GLU A 756 -17.12 -13.20 -8.93
N VAL A 757 -17.27 -12.60 -7.75
CA VAL A 757 -18.16 -13.09 -6.68
C VAL A 757 -19.65 -13.02 -7.07
N ALA A 758 -20.00 -12.16 -8.03
CA ALA A 758 -21.37 -11.98 -8.52
C ALA A 758 -21.80 -13.07 -9.53
N ASP A 759 -20.86 -13.86 -10.07
CA ASP A 759 -21.14 -14.87 -11.10
C ASP A 759 -20.42 -16.18 -10.75
N PRO A 760 -21.15 -17.30 -10.51
CA PRO A 760 -20.53 -18.57 -10.15
C PRO A 760 -19.51 -19.09 -11.17
N GLY A 761 -19.71 -18.84 -12.46
CA GLY A 761 -18.77 -19.21 -13.52
C GLY A 761 -17.49 -18.39 -13.46
N LYS A 762 -17.60 -17.07 -13.27
CA LYS A 762 -16.43 -16.19 -13.07
C LYS A 762 -15.66 -16.55 -11.80
N LEU A 763 -16.36 -16.85 -10.70
CA LEU A 763 -15.74 -17.29 -9.45
C LEU A 763 -14.99 -18.63 -9.61
N MET A 764 -15.60 -19.61 -10.30
CA MET A 764 -14.95 -20.89 -10.57
C MET A 764 -13.71 -20.73 -11.45
N ARG A 765 -13.76 -19.88 -12.49
CA ARG A 765 -12.58 -19.54 -13.30
C ARG A 765 -11.49 -18.90 -12.44
N TRP A 766 -11.83 -17.90 -11.63
CA TRP A 766 -10.88 -17.24 -10.73
C TRP A 766 -10.20 -18.21 -9.78
N LYS A 767 -10.96 -19.14 -9.17
CA LYS A 767 -10.39 -20.17 -8.30
C LYS A 767 -9.47 -21.14 -9.05
N ARG A 768 -9.80 -21.48 -10.31
CA ARG A 768 -8.92 -22.28 -11.18
C ARG A 768 -7.62 -21.55 -11.50
N GLU A 769 -7.70 -20.27 -11.87
CA GLU A 769 -6.54 -19.42 -12.17
C GLU A 769 -5.68 -19.19 -10.92
N GLN A 770 -6.30 -18.93 -9.76
CA GLN A 770 -5.59 -18.86 -8.47
C GLN A 770 -4.83 -20.17 -8.20
N ALA A 771 -5.48 -21.32 -8.35
CA ALA A 771 -4.83 -22.62 -8.15
C ALA A 771 -3.70 -22.88 -9.16
N LEU A 772 -3.85 -22.43 -10.41
CA LEU A 772 -2.81 -22.51 -11.43
C LEU A 772 -1.59 -21.66 -11.06
N PHE A 773 -1.81 -20.42 -10.60
CA PHE A 773 -0.74 -19.53 -10.15
C PHE A 773 0.02 -20.12 -8.97
N VAL A 774 -0.68 -20.57 -7.93
CA VAL A 774 -0.08 -21.23 -6.76
C VAL A 774 0.70 -22.48 -7.16
N ARG A 775 0.18 -23.29 -8.09
CA ARG A 775 0.87 -24.49 -8.59
C ARG A 775 2.15 -24.15 -9.36
N ARG A 776 2.18 -23.02 -10.08
CA ARG A 776 3.31 -22.63 -10.92
C ARG A 776 4.42 -21.95 -10.14
N TRP A 777 4.06 -21.16 -9.12
CA TRP A 777 4.98 -20.36 -8.32
C TRP A 777 4.88 -20.71 -6.83
N PRO A 778 5.07 -21.97 -6.42
CA PRO A 778 4.94 -22.36 -5.02
C PRO A 778 5.97 -21.67 -4.12
N GLU A 779 7.14 -21.32 -4.64
CA GLU A 779 8.26 -20.78 -3.87
C GLU A 779 7.88 -19.46 -3.18
N VAL A 780 7.15 -18.56 -3.84
CA VAL A 780 6.76 -17.27 -3.24
C VAL A 780 5.75 -17.42 -2.11
N PHE A 781 4.94 -18.48 -2.10
CA PHE A 781 4.01 -18.78 -1.02
C PHE A 781 4.68 -19.49 0.16
N VAL A 782 5.84 -20.14 -0.08
CA VAL A 782 6.62 -20.84 0.95
C VAL A 782 7.66 -19.92 1.59
N GLU A 783 8.39 -19.16 0.77
CA GLU A 783 9.47 -18.29 1.20
C GLU A 783 9.00 -16.85 1.53
N GLY A 784 7.81 -16.47 1.07
CA GLY A 784 7.31 -15.11 1.13
C GLY A 784 7.70 -14.26 -0.09
N ASP A 785 7.04 -13.12 -0.25
CA ASP A 785 7.36 -12.17 -1.32
C ASP A 785 8.75 -11.53 -1.09
N PRO A 786 9.65 -11.54 -2.09
CA PRO A 786 11.02 -11.04 -1.93
C PRO A 786 11.11 -9.54 -1.66
N TYR A 787 10.05 -8.78 -1.94
CA TYR A 787 9.94 -7.35 -1.65
C TYR A 787 9.11 -7.07 -0.40
N THR A 788 8.87 -8.07 0.44
CA THR A 788 8.27 -7.94 1.77
C THR A 788 9.25 -8.52 2.80
N ASN A 789 9.46 -7.79 3.90
CA ASN A 789 10.29 -8.31 4.99
C ASN A 789 9.54 -9.44 5.72
N PRO A 790 10.20 -10.57 6.03
CA PRO A 790 9.56 -11.72 6.69
C PRO A 790 9.08 -11.44 8.13
N ASN A 791 9.48 -10.32 8.74
CA ASN A 791 9.03 -9.90 10.06
C ASN A 791 7.69 -9.14 10.03
N LEU A 792 7.16 -8.83 8.85
CA LEU A 792 5.87 -8.15 8.68
C LEU A 792 4.73 -9.18 8.59
N ASP A 793 3.53 -8.74 8.97
CA ASP A 793 2.31 -9.52 8.80
C ASP A 793 2.06 -9.80 7.30
N VAL A 794 2.19 -11.08 6.92
CA VAL A 794 1.99 -11.56 5.55
C VAL A 794 0.57 -11.32 5.04
N ASP A 795 -0.41 -11.19 5.94
CA ASP A 795 -1.81 -10.91 5.61
C ASP A 795 -2.12 -9.41 5.52
N SER A 796 -1.15 -8.54 5.81
CA SER A 796 -1.32 -7.09 5.75
C SER A 796 -0.99 -6.52 4.37
N ALA A 797 -1.96 -5.85 3.75
CA ALA A 797 -1.74 -5.02 2.56
C ALA A 797 -1.07 -3.66 2.88
N TYR A 798 -0.75 -3.40 4.15
CA TYR A 798 -0.21 -2.13 4.63
C TYR A 798 1.07 -2.30 5.44
N TYR A 799 1.72 -3.47 5.35
CA TYR A 799 2.99 -3.76 6.03
C TYR A 799 2.87 -3.61 7.56
N GLY A 800 1.78 -4.14 8.12
CA GLY A 800 1.59 -4.25 9.55
C GLY A 800 2.60 -5.20 10.21
N LEU A 801 2.67 -5.14 11.54
CA LEU A 801 3.47 -6.03 12.39
C LEU A 801 2.58 -7.07 13.06
#